data_AF-A0A8T4UNG1-F1
#
_entry.id   AF-A0A8T4UNG1-F1
#
_cell.length_a   1.000
_cell.length_b   1.000
_cell.length_c   1.000
_cell.angle_alpha   90.00
_cell.angle_beta   90.00
_cell.angle_gamma   90.00
#
_symmetry.space_group_name_H-M   'P 1'
#
loop_
_entity.id
_entity.type
_entity.pdbx_description
1 polymer ?
#
loop_
_entity_poly.entity_id
_entity_poly.type
_entity_poly.pdbx_seq_one_letter_code
_entity_poly.pdbx_strand_id
1 'polypeptide(L)'
;MWLMDAYPKGRSVVLWLKGKRDERVEVPFVATLYAAPGARPVLERANVAFSAVKRQTCFGWKEVLAIPVERLDRFSAFVRWLERETGWRVPLYDADIAPEMQYLFANNLLPCAAVRIHHGSVLPAEGGYPPLRVMELSREGAQLFVDNEPAALEELPALLRERDPDALVMPRAFRELPKLSGCDFHRWDAMPLRYRGGRAFFTYGRVDFRDYAFRLHGRFLLDSASTLGHLEPDALMELCRLSGARLQQLASRSAGAVFQFALLREMYQRGYLIPHKEKPLSPPLSMATLLKGDRAGLTLDPMLGFHRDVAELDFASMFPWLMVNRNVSAEMLLSAEEPLEHVPGLPLTISRHHEGLVPIAVRPFLERRMEYKRNPTAVNKRRAAGLKAVLVSSNGYLRFREFKLGLPASHMAVCAYARETLLQAKQLAEERGFEVVHGIVDALYVKKRGMTELEGLRDDIAALAGIPVSLEGVFRWVVFLPSVNDSRRPVPARYFGVFSDGRIKARGIEVRQRSSPRAVRAFQQRCLETLAPCETARDIKARIPQLGGLLRETIATIPGMGAEELACTITLSKTEYSRDIPQKAIVEQLRGTEWHAGEPASFVFTEDGVQLAERFSARPDIERYTRLLARSLHVLLQPFGLSRKDVLALAAQERQALLQDYAPRVRERTLPVHDSPKRTGLSERLARRRLEKRGYEVWRGGILDITRRLGSEYPAVRRKYARLCALLNAHHPGKLEELQYLCAVHHGMPDFLCLKSGRFVFVECKLQHEQLSLRQKKCFPKLLALGFEVEVHRIADARVRTRAAEFLPDGRKRVLERQRIIARRRKP
;
A
#
# COMPACT_ATOMS: atom_id res chain seq x y z
N MET A 1 14.36 40.42 -6.72
CA MET A 1 14.28 39.77 -5.38
C MET A 1 13.15 38.75 -5.41
N TRP A 2 12.98 37.95 -4.37
CA TRP A 2 11.85 37.03 -4.22
C TRP A 2 11.11 37.34 -2.93
N LEU A 3 9.78 37.36 -2.97
CA LEU A 3 8.97 37.42 -1.76
C LEU A 3 8.92 36.02 -1.13
N MET A 4 9.48 35.85 0.05
CA MET A 4 9.59 34.55 0.72
C MET A 4 8.38 34.28 1.61
N ASP A 5 8.08 35.20 2.53
CA ASP A 5 6.96 35.08 3.46
C ASP A 5 6.41 36.46 3.84
N ALA A 6 5.26 36.47 4.49
CA ALA A 6 4.64 37.67 5.05
C ALA A 6 3.99 37.38 6.41
N TYR A 7 4.00 38.34 7.33
CA TYR A 7 3.32 38.24 8.63
C TYR A 7 2.88 39.61 9.16
N PRO A 8 1.82 39.68 10.00
CA PRO A 8 1.34 40.95 10.53
C PRO A 8 2.19 41.39 11.74
N LYS A 9 2.49 42.68 11.84
CA LYS A 9 3.15 43.32 12.99
C LYS A 9 2.55 44.70 13.24
N GLY A 10 1.83 44.86 14.36
CA GLY A 10 1.17 46.12 14.70
C GLY A 10 0.19 46.56 13.61
N ARG A 11 0.51 47.67 12.93
CA ARG A 11 -0.29 48.27 11.83
C ARG A 11 0.26 47.97 10.42
N SER A 12 1.24 47.08 10.34
CA SER A 12 1.97 46.79 9.11
C SER A 12 1.99 45.31 8.80
N VAL A 13 2.11 44.96 7.53
CA VAL A 13 2.53 43.64 7.08
C VAL A 13 4.04 43.67 6.91
N VAL A 14 4.74 42.71 7.48
CA VAL A 14 6.18 42.50 7.28
C VAL A 14 6.35 41.54 6.12
N LEU A 15 7.13 41.94 5.11
CA LEU A 15 7.51 41.15 3.96
C LEU A 15 8.97 40.71 4.12
N TRP A 16 9.21 39.41 3.99
CA TRP A 16 10.56 38.86 3.86
C TRP A 16 10.91 38.80 2.37
N LEU A 17 11.87 39.61 1.94
CA LEU A 17 12.37 39.61 0.57
C LEU A 17 13.78 38.99 0.51
N LYS A 18 14.03 38.13 -0.46
CA LYS A 18 15.34 37.49 -0.68
C LYS A 18 15.99 38.03 -1.95
N GLY A 19 17.23 38.47 -1.82
CA GLY A 19 18.07 38.93 -2.93
C GLY A 19 19.51 38.47 -2.73
N LYS A 20 20.47 39.35 -2.99
CA LYS A 20 21.87 39.15 -2.56
C LYS A 20 21.99 39.13 -1.03
N ARG A 21 21.11 39.87 -0.37
CA ARG A 21 20.89 39.87 1.08
C ARG A 21 19.39 39.71 1.32
N ASP A 22 19.05 39.18 2.48
CA ASP A 22 17.66 39.09 2.91
C ASP A 22 17.23 40.46 3.45
N GLU A 23 16.13 40.99 2.94
CA GLU A 23 15.56 42.28 3.29
C GLU A 23 14.23 42.10 4.03
N ARG A 24 14.01 42.95 5.03
CA ARG A 24 12.79 43.01 5.82
C ARG A 24 12.09 44.33 5.52
N VAL A 25 10.91 44.26 4.91
CA VAL A 25 10.15 45.46 4.50
C VAL A 25 8.84 45.52 5.27
N GLU A 26 8.62 46.57 6.05
CA GLU A 26 7.35 46.81 6.75
C GLU A 26 6.47 47.74 5.92
N VAL A 27 5.28 47.28 5.54
CA VAL A 27 4.30 48.04 4.76
C VAL A 27 3.03 48.30 5.56
N PRO A 28 2.61 49.55 5.77
CA PRO A 28 1.34 49.86 6.41
C PRO A 28 0.18 49.25 5.62
N PHE A 29 -0.80 48.66 6.33
CA PHE A 29 -1.97 48.09 5.69
C PHE A 29 -3.18 48.13 6.63
N VAL A 30 -4.36 48.32 6.07
CA VAL A 30 -5.63 48.22 6.80
C VAL A 30 -6.39 47.03 6.24
N ALA A 31 -6.50 45.97 7.04
CA ALA A 31 -7.32 44.82 6.66
C ALA A 31 -8.79 45.22 6.74
N THR A 32 -9.62 44.62 5.90
CA THR A 32 -11.08 44.81 5.97
C THR A 32 -11.73 43.46 6.23
N LEU A 33 -12.68 43.44 7.17
CA LEU A 33 -13.64 42.34 7.28
C LEU A 33 -15.04 42.91 7.16
N TYR A 34 -15.99 42.05 6.80
CA TYR A 34 -17.37 42.47 6.61
C TYR A 34 -18.30 41.69 7.54
N ALA A 35 -19.36 42.35 7.99
CA ALA A 35 -20.41 41.72 8.79
C ALA A 35 -21.79 42.02 8.17
N ALA A 36 -22.75 41.12 8.34
CA ALA A 36 -24.13 41.44 7.98
C ALA A 36 -24.67 42.59 8.85
N PRO A 37 -25.72 43.32 8.40
CA PRO A 37 -26.22 44.52 9.09
C PRO A 37 -26.58 44.34 10.57
N GLY A 38 -26.91 43.12 10.99
CA GLY A 38 -27.17 42.77 12.40
C GLY A 38 -25.99 42.99 13.36
N ALA A 39 -24.76 43.19 12.88
CA ALA A 39 -23.62 43.56 13.73
C ALA A 39 -23.65 45.04 14.17
N ARG A 40 -24.43 45.90 13.51
CA ARG A 40 -24.45 47.36 13.74
C ARG A 40 -24.56 47.74 15.23
N PRO A 41 -25.51 47.22 16.02
CA PRO A 41 -25.66 47.63 17.42
C PRO A 41 -24.43 47.29 18.29
N VAL A 42 -23.73 46.20 17.96
CA VAL A 42 -22.49 45.80 18.66
C VAL A 42 -21.35 46.74 18.29
N LEU A 43 -21.21 47.06 17.00
CA LEU A 43 -20.15 47.94 16.50
C LEU A 43 -20.32 49.37 17.03
N GLU A 44 -21.54 49.91 17.01
CA GLU A 44 -21.85 51.25 17.55
C GLU A 44 -21.57 51.33 19.06
N ARG A 45 -22.02 50.33 19.83
CA ARG A 45 -21.76 50.25 21.28
C ARG A 45 -20.27 50.17 21.61
N ALA A 46 -19.51 49.45 20.79
CA ALA A 46 -18.08 49.27 20.98
C ALA A 46 -17.23 50.39 20.35
N ASN A 47 -17.87 51.42 19.77
CA ASN A 47 -17.22 52.52 19.05
C ASN A 47 -16.25 52.02 17.95
N VAL A 48 -16.64 50.98 17.23
CA VAL A 48 -15.87 50.43 16.10
C VAL A 48 -16.33 51.12 14.83
N ALA A 49 -15.38 51.63 14.04
CA ALA A 49 -15.68 52.24 12.74
C ALA A 49 -16.21 51.20 11.73
N PHE A 50 -17.24 51.58 10.97
CA PHE A 50 -17.76 50.78 9.86
C PHE A 50 -18.45 51.66 8.81
N SER A 51 -18.65 51.12 7.60
CA SER A 51 -19.46 51.73 6.53
C SER A 51 -20.39 50.71 5.89
N ALA A 52 -21.63 51.11 5.55
CA ALA A 52 -22.55 50.23 4.85
C ALA A 52 -22.20 50.21 3.35
N VAL A 53 -22.02 49.02 2.79
CA VAL A 53 -21.65 48.81 1.38
C VAL A 53 -22.43 47.65 0.78
N LYS A 54 -22.62 47.68 -0.53
CA LYS A 54 -23.18 46.57 -1.30
C LYS A 54 -22.04 45.79 -1.95
N ARG A 55 -21.97 44.48 -1.70
CA ARG A 55 -20.92 43.59 -2.23
C ARG A 55 -21.55 42.34 -2.85
N GLN A 56 -20.87 41.77 -3.84
CA GLN A 56 -21.33 40.56 -4.52
C GLN A 56 -20.70 39.33 -3.88
N THR A 57 -21.49 38.32 -3.55
CA THR A 57 -21.03 36.94 -3.29
C THR A 57 -21.11 36.15 -4.60
N CYS A 58 -20.52 34.94 -4.64
CA CYS A 58 -20.73 34.02 -5.77
C CYS A 58 -22.18 33.53 -5.94
N PHE A 59 -23.09 33.86 -5.01
CA PHE A 59 -24.52 33.52 -5.07
C PHE A 59 -25.42 34.76 -5.19
N GLY A 60 -24.86 35.95 -5.39
CA GLY A 60 -25.62 37.20 -5.54
C GLY A 60 -25.20 38.32 -4.57
N TRP A 61 -25.89 39.45 -4.67
CA TRP A 61 -25.56 40.67 -3.94
C TRP A 61 -26.02 40.62 -2.46
N LYS A 62 -25.20 41.18 -1.58
CA LYS A 62 -25.50 41.38 -0.16
C LYS A 62 -25.16 42.81 0.28
N GLU A 63 -25.97 43.34 1.18
CA GLU A 63 -25.64 44.54 1.95
C GLU A 63 -24.88 44.14 3.21
N VAL A 64 -23.74 44.77 3.45
CA VAL A 64 -22.85 44.45 4.57
C VAL A 64 -22.22 45.70 5.16
N LEU A 65 -21.68 45.57 6.37
CA LEU A 65 -20.90 46.58 7.06
C LEU A 65 -19.42 46.27 6.84
N ALA A 66 -18.70 47.14 6.14
CA ALA A 66 -17.26 47.07 5.98
C ALA A 66 -16.57 47.65 7.22
N ILE A 67 -15.75 46.84 7.88
CA ILE A 67 -15.09 47.16 9.14
C ILE A 67 -13.57 47.18 8.91
N PRO A 68 -12.94 48.37 8.86
CA PRO A 68 -11.49 48.48 8.78
C PRO A 68 -10.84 48.04 10.10
N VAL A 69 -9.79 47.23 10.01
CA VAL A 69 -9.00 46.75 11.14
C VAL A 69 -7.55 47.18 10.96
N GLU A 70 -7.12 48.13 11.79
CA GLU A 70 -5.78 48.72 11.69
C GLU A 70 -4.72 47.91 12.48
N ARG A 71 -5.11 47.29 13.61
CA ARG A 71 -4.22 46.43 14.40
C ARG A 71 -4.24 45.00 13.85
N LEU A 72 -3.39 44.76 12.86
CA LEU A 72 -3.33 43.49 12.12
C LEU A 72 -2.93 42.31 13.02
N ASP A 73 -2.05 42.56 13.99
CA ASP A 73 -1.65 41.59 15.01
C ASP A 73 -2.80 41.16 15.94
N ARG A 74 -3.90 41.92 15.97
CA ARG A 74 -5.11 41.64 16.75
C ARG A 74 -6.29 41.17 15.89
N PHE A 75 -6.14 41.05 14.58
CA PHE A 75 -7.25 40.70 13.66
C PHE A 75 -8.02 39.44 14.10
N SER A 76 -7.33 38.32 14.36
CA SER A 76 -8.00 37.08 14.79
C SER A 76 -8.60 37.16 16.20
N ALA A 77 -8.13 38.06 17.06
CA ALA A 77 -8.76 38.33 18.35
C ALA A 77 -10.02 39.17 18.17
N PHE A 78 -9.97 40.18 17.29
CA PHE A 78 -11.10 41.03 16.94
C PHE A 78 -12.24 40.23 16.31
N VAL A 79 -11.96 39.34 15.35
CA VAL A 79 -12.97 38.45 14.76
C VAL A 79 -13.66 37.62 15.85
N ARG A 80 -12.89 36.95 16.71
CA ARG A 80 -13.45 36.13 17.80
C ARG A 80 -14.26 36.95 18.80
N TRP A 81 -13.86 38.19 19.07
CA TRP A 81 -14.62 39.11 19.90
C TRP A 81 -15.97 39.44 19.24
N LEU A 82 -15.96 39.89 17.98
CA LEU A 82 -17.18 40.26 17.26
C LEU A 82 -18.16 39.08 17.17
N GLU A 83 -17.65 37.88 16.91
CA GLU A 83 -18.49 36.70 16.85
C GLU A 83 -19.12 36.34 18.22
N ARG A 84 -18.39 36.55 19.33
CA ARG A 84 -18.94 36.38 20.68
C ARG A 84 -20.01 37.40 21.01
N GLU A 85 -19.75 38.68 20.74
CA GLU A 85 -20.68 39.78 21.04
C GLU A 85 -21.97 39.70 20.22
N THR A 86 -21.88 39.13 19.01
CA THR A 86 -23.05 38.85 18.15
C THR A 86 -23.72 37.50 18.46
N GLY A 87 -23.26 36.77 19.48
CA GLY A 87 -23.80 35.46 19.85
C GLY A 87 -23.68 34.41 18.74
N TRP A 88 -22.71 34.54 17.83
CA TRP A 88 -22.50 33.71 16.64
C TRP A 88 -23.64 33.73 15.62
N ARG A 89 -24.58 34.67 15.73
CA ARG A 89 -25.77 34.75 14.87
C ARG A 89 -25.58 35.63 13.64
N VAL A 90 -24.58 36.50 13.64
CA VAL A 90 -24.32 37.43 12.54
C VAL A 90 -23.31 36.83 11.58
N PRO A 91 -23.65 36.66 10.29
CA PRO A 91 -22.69 36.26 9.28
C PRO A 91 -21.53 37.24 9.14
N LEU A 92 -20.32 36.70 9.15
CA LEU A 92 -19.10 37.44 8.83
C LEU A 92 -18.54 36.99 7.48
N TYR A 93 -17.81 37.87 6.83
CA TYR A 93 -17.15 37.64 5.55
C TYR A 93 -15.73 38.17 5.59
N ASP A 94 -14.85 37.51 4.84
CA ASP A 94 -13.40 37.74 4.78
C ASP A 94 -12.67 37.59 6.13
N ALA A 95 -13.40 37.15 7.16
CA ALA A 95 -12.94 37.09 8.55
C ALA A 95 -11.92 35.95 8.82
N ASP A 96 -11.82 34.95 7.92
CA ASP A 96 -10.76 33.92 7.96
C ASP A 96 -9.65 34.13 6.92
N ILE A 97 -9.60 35.29 6.29
CA ILE A 97 -8.47 35.68 5.44
C ILE A 97 -7.55 36.56 6.27
N ALA A 98 -6.37 36.01 6.61
CA ALA A 98 -5.40 36.71 7.43
C ALA A 98 -4.96 38.04 6.78
N PRO A 99 -4.69 39.11 7.54
CA PRO A 99 -4.32 40.42 7.00
C PRO A 99 -3.18 40.40 5.98
N GLU A 100 -2.12 39.64 6.26
CA GLU A 100 -1.00 39.47 5.35
C GLU A 100 -1.43 38.82 4.03
N MET A 101 -2.39 37.90 4.05
CA MET A 101 -2.93 37.29 2.83
C MET A 101 -3.81 38.27 2.06
N GLN A 102 -4.63 39.08 2.74
CA GLN A 102 -5.39 40.15 2.10
C GLN A 102 -4.46 41.13 1.38
N TYR A 103 -3.37 41.55 2.03
CA TYR A 103 -2.35 42.40 1.42
C TYR A 103 -1.74 41.76 0.17
N LEU A 104 -1.34 40.48 0.25
CA LEU A 104 -0.75 39.77 -0.88
C LEU A 104 -1.74 39.66 -2.05
N PHE A 105 -2.99 39.29 -1.78
CA PHE A 105 -4.02 39.16 -2.81
C PHE A 105 -4.35 40.50 -3.48
N ALA A 106 -4.49 41.57 -2.68
CA ALA A 106 -4.79 42.92 -3.16
C ALA A 106 -3.69 43.49 -4.08
N ASN A 107 -2.43 43.11 -3.83
CA ASN A 107 -1.28 43.59 -4.61
C ASN A 107 -0.79 42.57 -5.66
N ASN A 108 -1.54 41.48 -5.88
CA ASN A 108 -1.19 40.37 -6.76
C ASN A 108 0.23 39.80 -6.48
N LEU A 109 0.64 39.79 -5.21
CA LEU A 109 1.92 39.27 -4.77
C LEU A 109 1.79 37.80 -4.42
N LEU A 110 2.70 36.98 -4.97
CA LEU A 110 2.72 35.54 -4.72
C LEU A 110 3.94 35.17 -3.85
N PRO A 111 3.74 34.40 -2.77
CA PRO A 111 4.87 33.83 -2.04
C PRO A 111 5.74 32.95 -2.93
N CYS A 112 7.04 32.97 -2.68
CA CYS A 112 8.10 32.31 -3.44
C CYS A 112 8.19 32.73 -4.92
N ALA A 113 7.65 33.91 -5.28
CA ALA A 113 7.75 34.50 -6.62
C ALA A 113 8.69 35.72 -6.64
N ALA A 114 9.17 36.04 -7.84
CA ALA A 114 10.02 37.22 -8.04
C ALA A 114 9.23 38.52 -7.84
N VAL A 115 9.89 39.50 -7.25
CA VAL A 115 9.37 40.84 -7.00
C VAL A 115 10.45 41.90 -7.26
N ARG A 116 9.99 43.10 -7.55
CA ARG A 116 10.80 44.32 -7.67
C ARG A 116 10.29 45.39 -6.71
N ILE A 117 11.21 46.23 -6.22
CA ILE A 117 10.85 47.40 -5.43
C ILE A 117 10.87 48.61 -6.34
N HIS A 118 9.79 49.40 -6.34
CA HIS A 118 9.67 50.63 -7.11
C HIS A 118 9.04 51.72 -6.23
N HIS A 119 9.78 52.80 -5.97
CA HIS A 119 9.37 53.88 -5.04
C HIS A 119 8.82 53.36 -3.70
N GLY A 120 9.54 52.43 -3.06
CA GLY A 120 9.14 51.84 -1.77
C GLY A 120 7.98 50.83 -1.84
N SER A 121 7.37 50.63 -3.02
CA SER A 121 6.32 49.63 -3.23
C SER A 121 6.89 48.31 -3.75
N VAL A 122 6.39 47.18 -3.24
CA VAL A 122 6.74 45.85 -3.72
C VAL A 122 5.76 45.45 -4.83
N LEU A 123 6.28 45.19 -6.02
CA LEU A 123 5.51 44.84 -7.20
C LEU A 123 5.90 43.44 -7.71
N PRO A 124 4.96 42.70 -8.34
CA PRO A 124 5.27 41.45 -9.02
C PRO A 124 6.35 41.64 -10.09
N ALA A 125 7.20 40.62 -10.26
CA ALA A 125 8.18 40.55 -11.34
C ALA A 125 8.24 39.14 -11.91
N GLU A 126 8.73 39.01 -13.14
CA GLU A 126 9.02 37.71 -13.72
C GLU A 126 10.34 37.15 -13.16
N GLY A 127 10.38 35.84 -12.94
CA GLY A 127 11.59 35.18 -12.47
C GLY A 127 11.39 33.72 -12.04
N GLY A 128 12.53 33.06 -11.84
CA GLY A 128 12.61 31.69 -11.31
C GLY A 128 12.28 31.59 -9.83
N TYR A 129 12.63 30.46 -9.23
CA TYR A 129 12.40 30.19 -7.80
C TYR A 129 13.59 30.71 -6.98
N PRO A 130 13.35 31.17 -5.74
CA PRO A 130 14.45 31.56 -4.87
C PRO A 130 15.33 30.35 -4.52
N PRO A 131 16.66 30.51 -4.46
CA PRO A 131 17.52 29.51 -3.83
C PRO A 131 17.21 29.47 -2.32
N LEU A 132 17.21 28.26 -1.73
CA LEU A 132 16.93 28.05 -0.30
C LEU A 132 18.13 27.40 0.39
N ARG A 133 18.58 28.00 1.49
CA ARG A 133 19.46 27.34 2.45
C ARG A 133 18.60 26.50 3.40
N VAL A 134 18.69 25.18 3.31
CA VAL A 134 17.88 24.25 4.13
C VAL A 134 18.79 23.63 5.19
N MET A 135 18.30 23.58 6.43
CA MET A 135 18.94 22.85 7.53
C MET A 135 17.96 21.80 8.06
N GLU A 136 18.38 20.54 8.04
CA GLU A 136 17.61 19.42 8.58
C GLU A 136 18.02 19.13 10.03
N LEU A 137 17.04 19.02 10.91
CA LEU A 137 17.21 18.67 12.32
C LEU A 137 16.53 17.31 12.55
N SER A 138 17.24 16.35 13.12
CA SER A 138 16.63 15.09 13.55
C SER A 138 17.27 14.56 14.83
N ARG A 139 16.55 13.73 15.58
CA ARG A 139 17.03 13.12 16.83
C ARG A 139 18.04 11.99 16.61
N GLU A 140 18.01 11.33 15.46
CA GLU A 140 18.87 10.17 15.13
C GLU A 140 19.98 10.54 14.13
N GLY A 141 20.05 11.80 13.72
CA GLY A 141 20.94 12.24 12.65
C GLY A 141 20.64 13.68 12.26
N ALA A 142 20.87 14.63 13.16
CA ALA A 142 21.37 15.89 12.64
C ALA A 142 22.63 15.54 11.81
N GLN A 143 22.92 16.26 10.73
CA GLN A 143 24.30 16.30 10.25
C GLN A 143 25.19 17.09 11.23
N LEU A 144 25.12 16.68 12.50
CA LEU A 144 26.00 16.92 13.63
C LEU A 144 26.27 15.51 14.15
N PHE A 145 27.33 14.90 13.66
CA PHE A 145 27.93 13.77 14.35
C PHE A 145 28.52 14.34 15.64
N VAL A 146 27.75 14.30 16.72
CA VAL A 146 28.29 14.39 18.07
C VAL A 146 27.61 13.26 18.83
N ASP A 147 28.41 12.32 19.33
CA ASP A 147 27.97 11.11 20.04
C ASP A 147 27.27 11.41 21.39
N ASN A 148 26.81 12.65 21.61
CA ASN A 148 26.22 13.12 22.86
C ASN A 148 25.17 14.25 22.62
N GLU A 149 23.91 13.97 22.96
CA GLU A 149 22.75 14.87 22.79
C GLU A 149 22.91 16.27 23.43
N PRO A 150 23.50 16.43 24.64
CA PRO A 150 23.71 17.74 25.25
C PRO A 150 24.71 18.63 24.50
N ALA A 151 25.80 18.07 23.98
CA ALA A 151 26.82 18.83 23.25
C ALA A 151 26.28 19.36 21.91
N ALA A 152 25.50 18.55 21.19
CA ALA A 152 24.84 18.99 19.96
C ALA A 152 23.83 20.14 20.20
N LEU A 153 23.19 20.18 21.38
CA LEU A 153 22.27 21.25 21.76
C LEU A 153 22.98 22.55 22.15
N GLU A 154 24.17 22.47 22.74
CA GLU A 154 25.00 23.65 23.04
C GLU A 154 25.53 24.33 21.77
N GLU A 155 25.84 23.57 20.72
CA GLU A 155 26.35 24.10 19.44
C GLU A 155 25.26 24.66 18.52
N LEU A 156 24.00 24.21 18.68
CA LEU A 156 22.89 24.56 17.78
C LEU A 156 22.68 26.08 17.61
N PRO A 157 22.73 26.94 18.65
CA PRO A 157 22.63 28.40 18.48
C PRO A 157 23.78 29.00 17.65
N ALA A 158 24.99 28.46 17.74
CA ALA A 158 26.13 28.91 16.94
C ALA A 158 25.94 28.51 15.48
N LEU A 159 25.55 27.26 15.23
CA LEU A 159 25.29 26.74 13.89
C LEU A 159 24.15 27.44 13.18
N LEU A 160 23.04 27.74 13.88
CA LEU A 160 21.93 28.52 13.32
C LEU A 160 22.37 29.92 12.88
N ARG A 161 23.28 30.56 13.63
CA ARG A 161 23.84 31.87 13.29
C ARG A 161 24.82 31.80 12.12
N GLU A 162 25.71 30.81 12.12
CA GLU A 162 26.73 30.61 11.08
C GLU A 162 26.09 30.22 9.73
N ARG A 163 25.18 29.23 9.75
CA ARG A 163 24.56 28.70 8.53
C ARG A 163 23.43 29.58 8.00
N ASP A 164 22.78 30.36 8.88
CA ASP A 164 21.63 31.21 8.59
C ASP A 164 20.59 30.56 7.63
N PRO A 165 20.02 29.39 7.98
CA PRO A 165 19.14 28.66 7.07
C PRO A 165 17.83 29.40 6.78
N ASP A 166 17.40 29.42 5.53
CA ASP A 166 16.10 29.95 5.14
C ASP A 166 14.95 29.02 5.55
N ALA A 167 15.20 27.71 5.64
CA ALA A 167 14.23 26.71 6.09
C ALA A 167 14.84 25.73 7.10
N LEU A 168 14.09 25.46 8.16
CA LEU A 168 14.35 24.39 9.14
C LEU A 168 13.38 23.24 8.88
N VAL A 169 13.92 22.05 8.61
CA VAL A 169 13.13 20.82 8.39
C VAL A 169 13.33 19.90 9.58
N MET A 170 12.25 19.47 10.22
CA MET A 170 12.32 18.58 11.39
C MET A 170 11.07 17.70 11.50
N PRO A 171 11.17 16.40 11.81
CA PRO A 171 10.00 15.58 12.08
C PRO A 171 9.36 16.01 13.41
N ARG A 172 8.03 16.20 13.42
CA ARG A 172 7.27 16.66 14.60
C ARG A 172 7.75 18.02 15.12
N ALA A 173 8.16 18.90 14.20
CA ALA A 173 8.77 20.20 14.51
C ALA A 173 7.95 21.03 15.50
N PHE A 174 6.62 21.02 15.39
CA PHE A 174 5.77 21.84 16.27
C PHE A 174 5.78 21.36 17.73
N ARG A 175 6.06 20.08 17.97
CA ARG A 175 6.18 19.49 19.31
C ARG A 175 7.59 19.54 19.84
N GLU A 176 8.58 19.26 18.99
CA GLU A 176 9.96 19.06 19.44
C GLU A 176 10.76 20.37 19.49
N LEU A 177 10.59 21.29 18.54
CA LEU A 177 11.34 22.56 18.51
C LEU A 177 11.15 23.40 19.79
N PRO A 178 9.94 23.50 20.41
CA PRO A 178 9.76 24.21 21.69
C PRO A 178 10.51 23.60 22.88
N LYS A 179 10.98 22.35 22.79
CA LYS A 179 11.75 21.68 23.85
C LYS A 179 13.23 22.08 23.84
N LEU A 180 13.70 22.68 22.75
CA LEU A 180 15.08 23.12 22.57
C LEU A 180 15.26 24.52 23.17
N SER A 181 15.57 24.57 24.47
CA SER A 181 15.81 25.82 25.18
C SER A 181 17.09 26.52 24.68
N GLY A 182 17.19 27.85 24.88
CA GLY A 182 18.40 28.62 24.57
C GLY A 182 18.65 28.96 23.09
N CYS A 183 17.82 28.47 22.16
CA CYS A 183 17.92 28.78 20.73
C CYS A 183 16.86 29.82 20.31
N ASP A 184 17.28 30.87 19.61
CA ASP A 184 16.35 31.73 18.85
C ASP A 184 16.21 31.21 17.42
N PHE A 185 15.11 30.49 17.17
CA PHE A 185 14.80 29.95 15.85
C PHE A 185 14.21 31.00 14.91
N HIS A 186 13.71 32.12 15.44
CA HIS A 186 13.30 33.23 14.60
C HIS A 186 14.55 33.92 14.03
N ARG A 187 14.46 34.43 12.81
CA ARG A 187 15.49 35.36 12.29
C ARG A 187 15.19 36.78 12.76
N TRP A 188 13.92 37.14 12.87
CA TRP A 188 13.45 38.46 13.29
C TRP A 188 12.31 38.35 14.28
N ASP A 189 12.08 39.40 15.08
CA ASP A 189 10.93 39.47 16.00
C ASP A 189 10.81 38.24 16.91
N ALA A 190 11.92 37.91 17.58
CA ALA A 190 12.07 36.76 18.46
C ALA A 190 10.90 36.65 19.46
N MET A 191 10.33 35.45 19.58
CA MET A 191 9.26 35.16 20.51
C MET A 191 9.36 33.74 21.09
N PRO A 192 8.86 33.52 22.32
CA PRO A 192 8.88 32.18 22.90
C PRO A 192 8.07 31.20 22.07
N LEU A 193 8.71 30.11 21.67
CA LEU A 193 8.03 28.98 21.05
C LEU A 193 7.29 28.18 22.12
N ARG A 194 6.01 27.87 21.87
CA ARG A 194 5.20 27.06 22.77
C ARG A 194 4.48 25.98 21.98
N TYR A 195 4.61 24.74 22.41
CA TYR A 195 3.76 23.67 21.91
C TYR A 195 2.32 23.94 22.38
N ARG A 196 1.38 23.96 21.44
CA ARG A 196 -0.03 24.29 21.71
C ARG A 196 -0.93 23.05 21.74
N GLY A 197 -0.35 21.85 21.71
CA GLY A 197 -1.09 20.61 21.49
C GLY A 197 -1.49 20.45 20.03
N GLY A 198 -2.54 19.65 19.81
CA GLY A 198 -3.13 19.42 18.50
C GLY A 198 -4.59 18.97 18.61
N ARG A 199 -5.11 18.38 17.54
CA ARG A 199 -6.45 17.79 17.54
C ARG A 199 -6.48 16.47 16.79
N ALA A 200 -7.23 15.52 17.34
CA ALA A 200 -7.65 14.32 16.64
C ALA A 200 -8.84 14.64 15.74
N PHE A 201 -8.92 14.03 14.55
CA PHE A 201 -10.07 14.16 13.66
C PHE A 201 -10.29 12.88 12.86
N PHE A 202 -11.54 12.63 12.50
CA PHE A 202 -11.91 11.46 11.69
C PHE A 202 -11.89 11.82 10.20
N THR A 203 -11.20 11.02 9.40
CA THR A 203 -11.14 11.17 7.95
C THR A 203 -11.00 9.80 7.28
N TYR A 204 -11.79 9.54 6.23
CA TYR A 204 -11.73 8.29 5.44
C TYR A 204 -11.72 6.98 6.26
N GLY A 205 -12.52 6.90 7.33
CA GLY A 205 -12.59 5.68 8.16
C GLY A 205 -11.48 5.56 9.21
N ARG A 206 -10.65 6.58 9.38
CA ARG A 206 -9.51 6.59 10.31
C ARG A 206 -9.54 7.84 11.18
N VAL A 207 -8.94 7.74 12.36
CA VAL A 207 -8.67 8.89 13.23
C VAL A 207 -7.22 9.27 13.00
N ASP A 208 -6.96 10.53 12.65
CA ASP A 208 -5.63 11.09 12.50
C ASP A 208 -5.43 12.22 13.52
N PHE A 209 -4.17 12.47 13.89
CA PHE A 209 -3.79 13.57 14.77
C PHE A 209 -3.02 14.65 14.01
N ARG A 210 -3.20 15.92 14.39
CA ARG A 210 -2.45 17.04 13.84
C ARG A 210 -2.12 18.08 14.90
N ASP A 211 -0.84 18.42 15.03
CA ASP A 211 -0.34 19.50 15.88
C ASP A 211 -0.81 20.88 15.41
N TYR A 212 -0.94 21.82 16.36
CA TYR A 212 -1.25 23.23 16.05
C TYR A 212 0.01 23.99 15.62
N ALA A 213 0.24 24.02 14.32
CA ALA A 213 1.38 24.69 13.69
C ALA A 213 1.56 26.17 14.09
N PHE A 214 2.77 26.53 14.52
CA PHE A 214 3.25 27.91 14.63
C PHE A 214 4.20 28.23 13.45
N ARG A 215 4.64 29.49 13.36
CA ARG A 215 5.47 29.97 12.26
C ARG A 215 6.70 30.69 12.80
N LEU A 216 7.81 30.56 12.10
CA LEU A 216 9.00 31.35 12.37
C LEU A 216 8.95 32.64 11.56
N HIS A 217 9.54 33.70 12.11
CA HIS A 217 9.63 35.00 11.45
C HIS A 217 10.99 35.14 10.78
N GLY A 218 10.98 35.38 9.47
CA GLY A 218 12.20 35.43 8.66
C GLY A 218 12.89 34.08 8.45
N ARG A 219 12.25 32.94 8.80
CA ARG A 219 12.66 31.58 8.41
C ARG A 219 11.40 30.74 8.16
N PHE A 220 11.52 29.67 7.39
CA PHE A 220 10.48 28.66 7.26
C PHE A 220 10.66 27.52 8.26
N LEU A 221 9.57 27.11 8.92
CA LEU A 221 9.52 25.85 9.67
C LEU A 221 8.73 24.80 8.90
N LEU A 222 9.39 23.68 8.59
CA LEU A 222 8.85 22.56 7.84
C LEU A 222 8.82 21.30 8.71
N ASP A 223 7.61 20.95 9.16
CA ASP A 223 7.39 19.70 9.86
C ASP A 223 7.34 18.53 8.87
N SER A 224 8.39 17.73 8.77
CA SER A 224 8.46 16.61 7.82
C SER A 224 7.51 15.46 8.17
N ALA A 225 6.92 15.45 9.37
CA ALA A 225 5.86 14.49 9.74
C ALA A 225 4.46 14.95 9.29
N SER A 226 4.32 16.20 8.84
CA SER A 226 3.04 16.75 8.38
C SER A 226 2.68 16.31 6.95
N THR A 227 1.39 16.45 6.59
CA THR A 227 0.85 15.96 5.32
C THR A 227 1.56 16.52 4.09
N LEU A 228 2.00 17.78 4.10
CA LEU A 228 2.74 18.37 2.99
C LEU A 228 4.18 18.71 3.34
N GLY A 229 4.55 18.82 4.61
CA GLY A 229 5.92 19.17 4.99
C GLY A 229 6.98 18.10 4.67
N HIS A 230 6.57 16.86 4.35
CA HIS A 230 7.47 15.84 3.79
C HIS A 230 7.81 16.07 2.30
N LEU A 231 7.15 17.01 1.63
CA LEU A 231 7.45 17.35 0.25
C LEU A 231 8.71 18.21 0.19
N GLU A 232 9.48 17.99 -0.87
CA GLU A 232 10.67 18.78 -1.18
C GLU A 232 10.33 20.28 -1.37
N PRO A 233 11.24 21.20 -1.01
CA PRO A 233 10.99 22.64 -1.11
C PRO A 233 10.57 23.12 -2.50
N ASP A 234 11.13 22.54 -3.57
CA ASP A 234 10.74 22.81 -4.96
C ASP A 234 9.23 22.63 -5.18
N ALA A 235 8.65 21.56 -4.62
CA ALA A 235 7.25 21.26 -4.75
C ALA A 235 6.40 22.23 -3.91
N LEU A 236 6.84 22.55 -2.69
CA LEU A 236 6.15 23.50 -1.83
C LEU A 236 6.10 24.90 -2.46
N MET A 237 7.21 25.39 -3.02
CA MET A 237 7.25 26.69 -3.69
C MET A 237 6.35 26.74 -4.93
N GLU A 238 6.26 25.66 -5.70
CA GLU A 238 5.31 25.56 -6.82
C GLU A 238 3.87 25.73 -6.34
N LEU A 239 3.52 25.00 -5.28
CA LEU A 239 2.19 25.08 -4.70
C LEU A 239 1.88 26.46 -4.12
N CYS A 240 2.88 27.14 -3.54
CA CYS A 240 2.73 28.52 -3.05
C CYS A 240 2.39 29.49 -4.19
N ARG A 241 3.12 29.44 -5.31
CA ARG A 241 2.87 30.31 -6.48
C ARG A 241 1.48 30.07 -7.06
N LEU A 242 1.05 28.81 -7.19
CA LEU A 242 -0.24 28.49 -7.78
C LEU A 242 -1.43 28.82 -6.87
N SER A 243 -1.26 28.67 -5.55
CA SER A 243 -2.34 28.93 -4.59
C SER A 243 -2.36 30.34 -3.99
N GLY A 244 -1.25 31.08 -4.09
CA GLY A 244 -1.04 32.32 -3.34
C GLY A 244 -0.83 32.10 -1.83
N ALA A 245 -0.79 30.86 -1.35
CA ALA A 245 -0.58 30.55 0.05
C ALA A 245 0.89 30.70 0.46
N ARG A 246 1.11 31.13 1.71
CA ARG A 246 2.45 31.17 2.32
C ARG A 246 2.98 29.77 2.59
N LEU A 247 4.29 29.60 2.48
CA LEU A 247 4.95 28.30 2.51
C LEU A 247 4.76 27.55 3.83
N GLN A 248 4.98 28.19 4.99
CA GLN A 248 4.78 27.55 6.31
C GLN A 248 3.31 27.17 6.55
N GLN A 249 2.38 28.00 6.05
CA GLN A 249 0.95 27.75 6.14
C GLN A 249 0.53 26.57 5.26
N LEU A 250 1.15 26.42 4.10
CA LEU A 250 0.89 25.31 3.20
C LEU A 250 1.44 24.00 3.78
N ALA A 251 2.72 23.99 4.15
CA ALA A 251 3.41 22.80 4.66
C ALA A 251 2.70 22.17 5.86
N SER A 252 2.12 22.98 6.74
CA SER A 252 1.41 22.54 7.95
C SER A 252 -0.04 22.09 7.73
N ARG A 253 -0.55 22.10 6.48
CA ARG A 253 -1.96 21.81 6.16
C ARG A 253 -2.08 20.60 5.24
N SER A 254 -3.31 20.15 5.03
CA SER A 254 -3.62 19.07 4.09
C SER A 254 -3.52 19.54 2.64
N ALA A 255 -3.23 18.64 1.71
CA ALA A 255 -3.15 18.92 0.27
C ALA A 255 -4.36 19.68 -0.30
N GLY A 256 -5.60 19.35 0.09
CA GLY A 256 -6.77 20.09 -0.40
C GLY A 256 -6.91 21.52 0.16
N ALA A 257 -6.22 21.86 1.26
CA ALA A 257 -6.22 23.24 1.76
C ALA A 257 -5.48 24.18 0.78
N VAL A 258 -4.50 23.66 0.03
CA VAL A 258 -3.82 24.39 -1.05
C VAL A 258 -4.82 24.80 -2.13
N PHE A 259 -5.68 23.86 -2.54
CA PHE A 259 -6.74 24.13 -3.49
C PHE A 259 -7.74 25.18 -2.94
N GLN A 260 -8.08 25.12 -1.66
CA GLN A 260 -8.89 26.16 -1.03
C GLN A 260 -8.23 27.54 -1.06
N PHE A 261 -6.92 27.66 -0.86
CA PHE A 261 -6.24 28.96 -0.95
C PHE A 261 -6.25 29.53 -2.38
N ALA A 262 -6.07 28.67 -3.39
CA ALA A 262 -6.22 29.08 -4.78
C ALA A 262 -7.62 29.65 -5.03
N LEU A 263 -8.67 28.94 -4.60
CA LEU A 263 -10.05 29.42 -4.69
C LEU A 263 -10.24 30.77 -3.96
N LEU A 264 -9.73 30.89 -2.74
CA LEU A 264 -9.85 32.13 -1.96
C LEU A 264 -9.18 33.31 -2.67
N ARG A 265 -8.02 33.11 -3.28
CA ARG A 265 -7.33 34.13 -4.07
C ARG A 265 -8.20 34.57 -5.25
N GLU A 266 -8.70 33.62 -6.04
CA GLU A 266 -9.56 33.92 -7.19
C GLU A 266 -10.83 34.67 -6.77
N MET A 267 -11.46 34.25 -5.68
CA MET A 267 -12.65 34.92 -5.14
C MET A 267 -12.32 36.37 -4.71
N TYR A 268 -11.22 36.56 -3.98
CA TYR A 268 -10.82 37.86 -3.46
C TYR A 268 -10.45 38.83 -4.59
N GLN A 269 -9.66 38.37 -5.57
CA GLN A 269 -9.21 39.20 -6.70
C GLN A 269 -10.36 39.59 -7.64
N ARG A 270 -11.41 38.76 -7.73
CA ARG A 270 -12.65 39.08 -8.44
C ARG A 270 -13.60 39.97 -7.64
N GLY A 271 -13.23 40.37 -6.42
CA GLY A 271 -14.03 41.24 -5.56
C GLY A 271 -15.24 40.56 -4.93
N TYR A 272 -15.27 39.23 -4.88
CA TYR A 272 -16.33 38.51 -4.18
C TYR A 272 -16.19 38.65 -2.67
N LEU A 273 -17.31 38.85 -2.01
CA LEU A 273 -17.48 38.75 -0.57
C LEU A 273 -17.42 37.28 -0.16
N ILE A 274 -16.40 36.87 0.61
CA ILE A 274 -16.13 35.47 0.92
C ILE A 274 -16.74 35.10 2.27
N PRO A 275 -17.73 34.19 2.34
CA PRO A 275 -18.37 33.85 3.61
C PRO A 275 -17.40 33.17 4.59
N HIS A 276 -17.42 33.59 5.86
CA HIS A 276 -16.59 32.97 6.89
C HIS A 276 -17.06 31.54 7.19
N LYS A 277 -18.34 31.41 7.59
CA LYS A 277 -18.96 30.15 8.05
C LYS A 277 -20.15 29.68 7.21
N GLU A 278 -20.82 30.57 6.48
CA GLU A 278 -21.94 30.17 5.61
C GLU A 278 -21.44 29.20 4.51
N LYS A 279 -22.28 28.23 4.14
CA LYS A 279 -21.97 27.19 3.17
C LYS A 279 -23.09 27.07 2.13
N PRO A 280 -22.76 26.73 0.88
CA PRO A 280 -23.79 26.41 -0.10
C PRO A 280 -24.58 25.19 0.35
N LEU A 281 -25.88 25.23 0.12
CA LEU A 281 -26.80 24.14 0.41
C LEU A 281 -27.53 23.77 -0.86
N SER A 282 -27.54 22.48 -1.21
CA SER A 282 -28.36 21.99 -2.30
C SER A 282 -29.81 21.85 -1.85
N PRO A 283 -30.77 21.89 -2.79
CA PRO A 283 -32.11 21.40 -2.54
C PRO A 283 -32.08 19.98 -1.93
N PRO A 284 -33.09 19.61 -1.12
CA PRO A 284 -33.19 18.27 -0.54
C PRO A 284 -33.20 17.18 -1.63
N LEU A 285 -32.38 16.15 -1.47
CA LEU A 285 -32.37 14.98 -2.35
C LEU A 285 -33.11 13.81 -1.68
N SER A 286 -33.80 13.00 -2.48
CA SER A 286 -34.43 11.77 -1.98
C SER A 286 -33.37 10.76 -1.53
N MET A 287 -33.73 9.89 -0.57
CA MET A 287 -32.84 8.82 -0.11
C MET A 287 -32.38 7.91 -1.26
N ALA A 288 -33.29 7.59 -2.20
CA ALA A 288 -32.96 6.81 -3.39
C ALA A 288 -31.89 7.51 -4.26
N THR A 289 -31.97 8.83 -4.41
CA THR A 289 -30.97 9.62 -5.14
C THR A 289 -29.63 9.60 -4.41
N LEU A 290 -29.61 9.75 -3.09
CA LEU A 290 -28.38 9.68 -2.30
C LEU A 290 -27.71 8.30 -2.41
N LEU A 291 -28.47 7.21 -2.30
CA LEU A 291 -27.95 5.84 -2.44
C LEU A 291 -27.41 5.55 -3.86
N LYS A 292 -27.96 6.20 -4.88
CA LYS A 292 -27.47 6.10 -6.27
C LYS A 292 -26.25 7.00 -6.51
N GLY A 293 -26.27 8.22 -5.96
CA GLY A 293 -25.37 9.29 -6.33
C GLY A 293 -24.14 9.47 -5.44
N ASP A 294 -24.22 9.22 -4.13
CA ASP A 294 -23.07 9.23 -3.21
C ASP A 294 -22.27 7.93 -3.33
N ARG A 295 -21.85 7.64 -4.56
CA ARG A 295 -20.96 6.54 -4.94
C ARG A 295 -19.68 7.14 -5.52
N ALA A 296 -18.56 6.48 -5.26
CA ALA A 296 -17.27 6.84 -5.84
C ALA A 296 -17.23 6.59 -7.36
N GLY A 297 -16.03 6.70 -7.95
CA GLY A 297 -15.77 6.30 -9.34
C GLY A 297 -16.13 4.83 -9.59
N LEU A 298 -16.27 4.48 -10.87
CA LEU A 298 -16.67 3.12 -11.26
C LEU A 298 -15.57 2.12 -10.93
N THR A 299 -15.95 0.95 -10.46
CA THR A 299 -15.04 -0.20 -10.36
C THR A 299 -15.72 -1.39 -10.98
N LEU A 300 -15.08 -1.97 -11.99
CA LEU A 300 -15.45 -3.24 -12.60
C LEU A 300 -14.75 -4.33 -11.80
N ASP A 301 -15.44 -5.45 -11.59
CA ASP A 301 -14.80 -6.60 -10.95
C ASP A 301 -13.75 -7.18 -11.90
N PRO A 302 -12.50 -7.39 -11.45
CA PRO A 302 -11.48 -7.98 -12.30
C PRO A 302 -11.78 -9.43 -12.62
N MET A 303 -11.46 -9.85 -13.84
CA MET A 303 -11.38 -11.26 -14.19
C MET A 303 -10.26 -11.93 -13.39
N LEU A 304 -10.63 -12.81 -12.46
CA LEU A 304 -9.68 -13.44 -11.54
C LEU A 304 -8.65 -14.33 -12.25
N GLY A 305 -7.46 -14.43 -11.65
CA GLY A 305 -6.42 -15.35 -12.09
C GLY A 305 -5.35 -14.71 -12.97
N PHE A 306 -4.61 -15.56 -13.69
CA PHE A 306 -3.44 -15.20 -14.49
C PHE A 306 -3.84 -14.79 -15.90
N HIS A 307 -3.39 -13.61 -16.33
CA HIS A 307 -3.62 -13.04 -17.66
C HIS A 307 -2.30 -12.65 -18.30
N ARG A 308 -2.23 -12.73 -19.63
CA ARG A 308 -1.12 -12.23 -20.46
C ARG A 308 -1.63 -11.15 -21.40
N ASP A 309 -0.69 -10.36 -21.91
CA ASP A 309 -0.93 -9.36 -22.95
C ASP A 309 -2.01 -8.36 -22.52
N VAL A 310 -1.87 -7.80 -21.31
CA VAL A 310 -2.83 -6.83 -20.74
C VAL A 310 -2.19 -5.45 -20.75
N ALA A 311 -2.81 -4.48 -21.41
CA ALA A 311 -2.40 -3.09 -21.34
C ALA A 311 -3.16 -2.34 -20.24
N GLU A 312 -2.47 -1.43 -19.56
CA GLU A 312 -3.08 -0.53 -18.58
C GLU A 312 -3.12 0.91 -19.11
N LEU A 313 -4.34 1.42 -19.26
CA LEU A 313 -4.64 2.80 -19.65
C LEU A 313 -5.07 3.58 -18.40
N ASP A 314 -4.31 4.62 -18.04
CA ASP A 314 -4.53 5.45 -16.85
C ASP A 314 -4.99 6.86 -17.24
N PHE A 315 -6.12 7.30 -16.70
CA PHE A 315 -6.68 8.64 -16.92
C PHE A 315 -5.99 9.64 -16.00
N ALA A 316 -5.05 10.40 -16.54
CA ALA A 316 -4.20 11.26 -15.74
C ALA A 316 -5.00 12.41 -15.11
N SER A 317 -5.19 12.36 -13.79
CA SER A 317 -5.99 13.37 -13.05
C SER A 317 -7.44 13.47 -13.55
N MET A 318 -8.09 12.31 -13.75
CA MET A 318 -9.46 12.20 -14.26
C MET A 318 -10.45 13.15 -13.57
N PHE A 319 -10.58 13.09 -12.24
CA PHE A 319 -11.59 13.89 -11.52
C PHE A 319 -11.37 15.40 -11.65
N PRO A 320 -10.15 15.96 -11.44
CA PRO A 320 -9.90 17.37 -11.72
C PRO A 320 -10.20 17.80 -13.15
N TRP A 321 -9.84 16.99 -14.16
CA TRP A 321 -10.19 17.31 -15.55
C TRP A 321 -11.69 17.32 -15.77
N LEU A 322 -12.44 16.40 -15.16
CA LEU A 322 -13.89 16.41 -15.21
C LEU A 322 -14.50 17.63 -14.50
N MET A 323 -13.91 18.09 -13.39
CA MET A 323 -14.34 19.35 -12.76
C MET A 323 -14.25 20.50 -13.77
N VAL A 324 -13.13 20.58 -14.49
CA VAL A 324 -12.88 21.63 -15.48
C VAL A 324 -13.78 21.48 -16.72
N ASN A 325 -13.76 20.32 -17.37
CA ASN A 325 -14.46 20.08 -18.63
C ASN A 325 -15.98 20.15 -18.47
N ARG A 326 -16.51 19.69 -17.32
CA ARG A 326 -17.95 19.70 -17.00
C ARG A 326 -18.36 20.88 -16.10
N ASN A 327 -17.48 21.87 -15.91
CA ASN A 327 -17.74 23.10 -15.16
C ASN A 327 -18.30 22.89 -13.74
N VAL A 328 -17.81 21.85 -13.05
CA VAL A 328 -18.38 21.45 -11.76
C VAL A 328 -17.90 22.38 -10.65
N SER A 329 -18.81 23.24 -10.21
CA SER A 329 -18.64 24.14 -9.05
C SER A 329 -19.99 24.37 -8.37
N ALA A 330 -19.99 24.68 -7.07
CA ALA A 330 -21.24 24.78 -6.30
C ALA A 330 -22.18 25.86 -6.84
N GLU A 331 -21.64 27.03 -7.21
CA GLU A 331 -22.38 28.13 -7.81
C GLU A 331 -22.91 27.81 -9.21
N MET A 332 -22.29 26.90 -9.95
CA MET A 332 -22.79 26.44 -11.25
C MET A 332 -23.91 25.41 -11.10
N LEU A 333 -23.85 24.56 -10.08
CA LEU A 333 -24.91 23.59 -9.74
C LEU A 333 -26.15 24.23 -9.11
N LEU A 334 -25.99 25.39 -8.48
CA LEU A 334 -27.08 26.11 -7.83
C LEU A 334 -27.63 27.25 -8.70
N SER A 335 -27.08 27.45 -9.90
CA SER A 335 -27.57 28.42 -10.87
C SER A 335 -28.64 27.82 -11.77
N ALA A 336 -29.65 28.62 -12.10
CA ALA A 336 -30.70 28.31 -13.08
C ALA A 336 -30.44 29.01 -14.44
N GLU A 337 -29.27 29.64 -14.62
CA GLU A 337 -28.92 30.32 -15.87
C GLU A 337 -28.58 29.31 -16.97
N GLU A 338 -29.17 29.51 -18.15
CA GLU A 338 -28.92 28.67 -19.33
C GLU A 338 -27.56 28.97 -20.00
N PRO A 339 -26.94 27.99 -20.68
CA PRO A 339 -27.44 26.63 -20.91
C PRO A 339 -27.21 25.69 -19.70
N LEU A 340 -28.20 24.84 -19.42
CA LEU A 340 -28.15 23.81 -18.37
C LEU A 340 -27.79 22.43 -18.94
N GLU A 341 -26.80 21.77 -18.35
CA GLU A 341 -26.39 20.40 -18.68
C GLU A 341 -26.85 19.41 -17.60
N HIS A 342 -27.44 18.28 -17.99
CA HIS A 342 -27.88 17.23 -17.05
C HIS A 342 -26.71 16.37 -16.55
N VAL A 343 -26.69 16.12 -15.24
CA VAL A 343 -25.72 15.21 -14.63
C VAL A 343 -26.16 13.75 -14.85
N PRO A 344 -25.28 12.87 -15.39
CA PRO A 344 -25.63 11.50 -15.70
C PRO A 344 -26.23 10.72 -14.54
N GLY A 345 -27.46 10.26 -14.72
CA GLY A 345 -28.16 9.40 -13.77
C GLY A 345 -28.57 10.06 -12.45
N LEU A 346 -28.47 11.39 -12.32
CA LEU A 346 -28.88 12.17 -11.15
C LEU A 346 -29.86 13.29 -11.54
N PRO A 347 -30.78 13.69 -10.65
CA PRO A 347 -31.70 14.80 -10.88
C PRO A 347 -31.00 16.14 -10.58
N LEU A 348 -29.85 16.38 -11.21
CA LEU A 348 -29.03 17.58 -11.04
C LEU A 348 -28.73 18.17 -12.41
N THR A 349 -28.65 19.49 -12.46
CA THR A 349 -28.19 20.25 -13.62
C THR A 349 -26.98 21.10 -13.24
N ILE A 350 -26.17 21.44 -14.24
CA ILE A 350 -25.02 22.35 -14.09
C ILE A 350 -25.15 23.45 -15.14
N SER A 351 -25.11 24.71 -14.71
CA SER A 351 -25.05 25.85 -15.61
C SER A 351 -23.71 25.93 -16.33
N ARG A 352 -23.79 26.26 -17.63
CA ARG A 352 -22.66 26.50 -18.53
C ARG A 352 -22.59 27.96 -18.99
N HIS A 353 -23.36 28.85 -18.38
CA HIS A 353 -23.42 30.28 -18.74
C HIS A 353 -22.05 30.97 -18.61
N HIS A 354 -21.25 30.60 -17.60
CA HIS A 354 -19.86 31.05 -17.46
C HIS A 354 -18.99 30.00 -16.76
N GLU A 355 -17.67 30.21 -16.75
CA GLU A 355 -16.73 29.31 -16.07
C GLU A 355 -16.83 29.45 -14.54
N GLY A 356 -17.01 28.32 -13.85
CA GLY A 356 -17.08 28.24 -12.40
C GLY A 356 -15.74 28.46 -11.70
N LEU A 357 -15.79 28.91 -10.45
CA LEU A 357 -14.64 29.26 -9.62
C LEU A 357 -13.76 28.04 -9.29
N VAL A 358 -14.36 26.85 -9.10
CA VAL A 358 -13.60 25.60 -8.91
C VAL A 358 -12.77 25.24 -10.15
N PRO A 359 -13.34 25.17 -11.38
CA PRO A 359 -12.58 25.05 -12.62
C PRO A 359 -11.42 26.04 -12.74
N ILE A 360 -11.69 27.34 -12.52
CA ILE A 360 -10.68 28.40 -12.59
C ILE A 360 -9.52 28.12 -11.61
N ALA A 361 -9.84 27.78 -10.36
CA ALA A 361 -8.84 27.57 -9.32
C ALA A 361 -8.00 26.29 -9.51
N VAL A 362 -8.56 25.22 -10.09
CA VAL A 362 -7.87 23.93 -10.24
C VAL A 362 -7.09 23.80 -11.55
N ARG A 363 -7.51 24.49 -12.62
CA ARG A 363 -6.91 24.42 -13.96
C ARG A 363 -5.39 24.68 -13.97
N PRO A 364 -4.85 25.70 -13.28
CA PRO A 364 -3.40 25.95 -13.26
C PRO A 364 -2.59 24.77 -12.71
N PHE A 365 -3.13 24.03 -11.72
CA PHE A 365 -2.48 22.84 -11.18
C PHE A 365 -2.43 21.69 -12.18
N LEU A 366 -3.48 21.53 -13.00
CA LEU A 366 -3.54 20.51 -14.06
C LEU A 366 -2.52 20.81 -15.15
N GLU A 367 -2.55 22.03 -15.67
CA GLU A 367 -1.71 22.46 -16.79
C GLU A 367 -0.22 22.36 -16.44
N ARG A 368 0.18 22.90 -15.28
CA ARG A 368 1.58 22.78 -14.80
C ARG A 368 1.99 21.34 -14.60
N ARG A 369 1.10 20.48 -14.08
CA ARG A 369 1.41 19.06 -13.91
C ARG A 369 1.64 18.38 -15.26
N MET A 370 0.84 18.71 -16.28
CA MET A 370 1.01 18.14 -17.62
C MET A 370 2.29 18.63 -18.27
N GLU A 371 2.62 19.92 -18.13
CA GLU A 371 3.90 20.49 -18.59
C GLU A 371 5.09 19.73 -17.99
N TYR A 372 5.11 19.53 -16.67
CA TYR A 372 6.18 18.79 -16.00
C TYR A 372 6.24 17.30 -16.36
N LYS A 373 5.10 16.67 -16.67
CA LYS A 373 5.10 15.28 -17.17
C LYS A 373 5.71 15.19 -18.58
N ARG A 374 5.53 16.21 -19.43
CA ARG A 374 6.12 16.28 -20.78
C ARG A 374 7.64 16.53 -20.75
N ASN A 375 8.12 17.25 -19.73
CA ASN A 375 9.56 17.50 -19.52
C ASN A 375 10.03 17.02 -18.11
N PRO A 376 10.28 15.72 -17.91
CA PRO A 376 10.42 15.12 -16.59
C PRO A 376 11.86 15.23 -16.01
N THR A 377 12.40 16.44 -15.86
CA THR A 377 13.64 16.70 -15.11
C THR A 377 13.48 16.29 -13.63
N ALA A 378 14.58 16.14 -12.89
CA ALA A 378 14.51 15.81 -11.45
C ALA A 378 13.66 16.82 -10.65
N VAL A 379 13.83 18.11 -10.94
CA VAL A 379 13.04 19.21 -10.34
C VAL A 379 11.57 19.10 -10.73
N ASN A 380 11.27 18.91 -12.02
CA ASN A 380 9.89 18.81 -12.51
C ASN A 380 9.17 17.58 -11.96
N LYS A 381 9.88 16.46 -11.75
CA LYS A 381 9.33 15.27 -11.07
C LYS A 381 8.90 15.59 -9.63
N ARG A 382 9.73 16.33 -8.87
CA ARG A 382 9.38 16.78 -7.51
C ARG A 382 8.16 17.70 -7.52
N ARG A 383 8.14 18.71 -8.40
CA ARG A 383 7.01 19.63 -8.53
C ARG A 383 5.72 18.91 -8.93
N ALA A 384 5.78 18.03 -9.92
CA ALA A 384 4.64 17.22 -10.36
C ALA A 384 4.09 16.32 -9.24
N ALA A 385 4.94 15.83 -8.33
CA ALA A 385 4.50 15.07 -7.16
C ALA A 385 3.67 15.92 -6.19
N GLY A 386 4.10 17.16 -5.91
CA GLY A 386 3.32 18.12 -5.12
C GLY A 386 1.97 18.45 -5.75
N LEU A 387 1.96 18.74 -7.06
CA LEU A 387 0.73 18.99 -7.81
C LEU A 387 -0.22 17.78 -7.78
N LYS A 388 0.32 16.56 -7.91
CA LYS A 388 -0.47 15.34 -7.80
C LYS A 388 -1.18 15.23 -6.45
N ALA A 389 -0.51 15.59 -5.35
CA ALA A 389 -1.09 15.54 -4.01
C ALA A 389 -2.31 16.46 -3.87
N VAL A 390 -2.25 17.67 -4.45
CA VAL A 390 -3.38 18.61 -4.46
C VAL A 390 -4.53 18.09 -5.34
N LEU A 391 -4.21 17.66 -6.56
CA LEU A 391 -5.18 17.19 -7.54
C LEU A 391 -5.93 15.92 -7.13
N VAL A 392 -5.27 14.97 -6.45
CA VAL A 392 -5.96 13.78 -5.92
C VAL A 392 -6.91 14.15 -4.77
N SER A 393 -6.61 15.23 -4.05
CA SER A 393 -7.38 15.66 -2.88
C SER A 393 -8.55 16.59 -3.23
N SER A 394 -8.52 17.25 -4.39
CA SER A 394 -9.55 18.23 -4.78
C SER A 394 -10.94 17.60 -4.90
N ASN A 395 -11.03 16.34 -5.36
CA ASN A 395 -12.32 15.63 -5.48
C ASN A 395 -13.01 15.48 -4.13
N GLY A 396 -12.30 14.96 -3.12
CA GLY A 396 -12.84 14.84 -1.76
C GLY A 396 -13.19 16.20 -1.14
N TYR A 397 -12.50 17.27 -1.54
CA TYR A 397 -12.76 18.62 -1.06
C TYR A 397 -14.08 19.21 -1.56
N LEU A 398 -14.62 18.77 -2.70
CA LEU A 398 -15.92 19.23 -3.18
C LEU A 398 -17.05 18.95 -2.19
N ARG A 399 -16.98 17.87 -1.40
CA ARG A 399 -17.96 17.57 -0.34
C ARG A 399 -17.51 18.00 1.06
N PHE A 400 -16.32 18.56 1.19
CA PHE A 400 -15.75 18.90 2.50
C PHE A 400 -16.45 20.14 3.04
N ARG A 401 -17.05 20.01 4.24
CA ARG A 401 -17.90 21.06 4.82
C ARG A 401 -17.15 22.37 5.01
N GLU A 402 -15.86 22.33 5.34
CA GLU A 402 -15.07 23.53 5.60
C GLU A 402 -14.59 24.21 4.30
N PHE A 403 -14.65 23.54 3.15
CA PHE A 403 -14.40 24.16 1.84
C PHE A 403 -15.43 25.26 1.57
N LYS A 404 -15.01 26.38 0.94
CA LYS A 404 -15.91 27.54 0.74
C LYS A 404 -17.07 27.24 -0.21
N LEU A 405 -16.79 26.46 -1.24
CA LEU A 405 -17.78 25.94 -2.20
C LEU A 405 -18.03 24.45 -1.97
N GLY A 406 -17.92 23.99 -0.71
CA GLY A 406 -18.18 22.61 -0.33
C GLY A 406 -19.66 22.26 -0.46
N LEU A 407 -19.99 21.47 -1.48
CA LEU A 407 -21.34 21.01 -1.79
C LEU A 407 -21.31 19.51 -2.16
N PRO A 408 -21.96 18.62 -1.38
CA PRO A 408 -21.99 17.18 -1.68
C PRO A 408 -22.47 16.85 -3.11
N ALA A 409 -23.41 17.63 -3.66
CA ALA A 409 -23.88 17.50 -5.04
C ALA A 409 -22.76 17.68 -6.07
N SER A 410 -21.78 18.56 -5.83
CA SER A 410 -20.61 18.73 -6.71
C SER A 410 -19.76 17.47 -6.77
N HIS A 411 -19.51 16.83 -5.62
CA HIS A 411 -18.79 15.55 -5.57
C HIS A 411 -19.57 14.45 -6.30
N MET A 412 -20.88 14.35 -6.06
CA MET A 412 -21.75 13.39 -6.73
C MET A 412 -21.73 13.57 -8.26
N ALA A 413 -21.79 14.81 -8.75
CA ALA A 413 -21.76 15.12 -10.17
C ALA A 413 -20.44 14.72 -10.83
N VAL A 414 -19.30 15.10 -10.26
CA VAL A 414 -17.98 14.68 -10.74
C VAL A 414 -17.84 13.15 -10.75
N CYS A 415 -18.34 12.45 -9.72
CA CYS A 415 -18.30 10.99 -9.70
C CYS A 415 -19.24 10.37 -10.76
N ALA A 416 -20.38 10.99 -11.05
CA ALA A 416 -21.29 10.54 -12.10
C ALA A 416 -20.64 10.63 -13.48
N TYR A 417 -20.06 11.79 -13.82
CA TYR A 417 -19.29 11.94 -15.06
C TYR A 417 -18.11 10.97 -15.14
N ALA A 418 -17.45 10.70 -14.00
CA ALA A 418 -16.33 9.75 -13.99
C ALA A 418 -16.77 8.32 -14.31
N ARG A 419 -17.92 7.89 -13.76
CA ARG A 419 -18.50 6.57 -14.08
C ARG A 419 -18.91 6.48 -15.55
N GLU A 420 -19.58 7.50 -16.06
CA GLU A 420 -19.98 7.55 -17.48
C GLU A 420 -18.76 7.50 -18.40
N THR A 421 -17.73 8.29 -18.13
CA THR A 421 -16.49 8.32 -18.92
C THR A 421 -15.83 6.94 -18.97
N LEU A 422 -15.74 6.24 -17.82
CA LEU A 422 -15.12 4.90 -17.79
C LEU A 422 -15.99 3.85 -18.52
N LEU A 423 -17.32 3.96 -18.46
CA LEU A 423 -18.22 3.09 -19.22
C LEU A 423 -18.11 3.30 -20.72
N GLN A 424 -18.04 4.56 -21.17
CA GLN A 424 -17.87 4.89 -22.59
C GLN A 424 -16.50 4.43 -23.09
N ALA A 425 -15.43 4.61 -22.30
CA ALA A 425 -14.10 4.11 -22.63
C ALA A 425 -14.06 2.57 -22.72
N LYS A 426 -14.75 1.88 -21.80
CA LYS A 426 -14.94 0.41 -21.87
C LYS A 426 -15.62 0.01 -23.18
N GLN A 427 -16.75 0.65 -23.50
CA GLN A 427 -17.52 0.34 -24.70
C GLN A 427 -16.68 0.54 -25.97
N LEU A 428 -15.97 1.68 -26.07
CA LEU A 428 -15.08 1.96 -27.19
C LEU A 428 -13.96 0.91 -27.34
N ALA A 429 -13.38 0.46 -26.22
CA ALA A 429 -12.38 -0.61 -26.25
C ALA A 429 -12.96 -1.93 -26.76
N GLU A 430 -14.17 -2.29 -26.34
CA GLU A 430 -14.86 -3.50 -26.79
C GLU A 430 -15.24 -3.42 -28.28
N GLU A 431 -15.70 -2.26 -28.76
CA GLU A 431 -15.97 -2.01 -30.19
C GLU A 431 -14.72 -2.14 -31.06
N ARG A 432 -13.54 -1.81 -30.51
CA ARG A 432 -12.21 -2.02 -31.13
C ARG A 432 -11.70 -3.47 -31.00
N GLY A 433 -12.51 -4.37 -30.45
CA GLY A 433 -12.18 -5.79 -30.30
C GLY A 433 -11.23 -6.10 -29.14
N PHE A 434 -11.11 -5.21 -28.15
CA PHE A 434 -10.39 -5.51 -26.90
C PHE A 434 -11.33 -6.12 -25.86
N GLU A 435 -10.83 -7.11 -25.12
CA GLU A 435 -11.45 -7.63 -23.91
C GLU A 435 -11.07 -6.74 -22.72
N VAL A 436 -12.05 -6.22 -21.98
CA VAL A 436 -11.80 -5.43 -20.77
C VAL A 436 -11.75 -6.37 -19.57
N VAL A 437 -10.54 -6.65 -19.06
CA VAL A 437 -10.33 -7.62 -17.97
C VAL A 437 -10.46 -7.01 -16.58
N HIS A 438 -10.32 -5.68 -16.46
CA HIS A 438 -10.50 -4.93 -15.22
C HIS A 438 -10.71 -3.44 -15.51
N GLY A 439 -11.34 -2.73 -14.58
CA GLY A 439 -11.43 -1.27 -14.58
C GLY A 439 -11.58 -0.78 -13.15
N ILE A 440 -10.75 0.16 -12.71
CA ILE A 440 -10.75 0.65 -11.34
C ILE A 440 -10.57 2.15 -11.30
N VAL A 441 -11.66 2.85 -10.97
CA VAL A 441 -11.72 4.30 -10.78
C VAL A 441 -11.31 5.06 -12.03
N ASP A 442 -10.01 5.31 -12.20
CA ASP A 442 -9.37 6.10 -13.24
C ASP A 442 -8.41 5.26 -14.10
N ALA A 443 -8.56 3.93 -14.12
CA ALA A 443 -7.77 3.04 -14.97
C ALA A 443 -8.60 1.94 -15.63
N LEU A 444 -8.22 1.56 -16.85
CA LEU A 444 -8.81 0.48 -17.65
C LEU A 444 -7.73 -0.53 -18.04
N TYR A 445 -8.03 -1.82 -17.89
CA TYR A 445 -7.13 -2.92 -18.25
C TYR A 445 -7.73 -3.67 -19.43
N VAL A 446 -7.05 -3.59 -20.57
CA VAL A 446 -7.54 -4.12 -21.85
C VAL A 446 -6.63 -5.22 -22.36
N LYS A 447 -7.20 -6.20 -23.04
CA LYS A 447 -6.51 -7.40 -23.52
C LYS A 447 -6.94 -7.71 -24.96
N LYS A 448 -5.99 -8.00 -25.82
CA LYS A 448 -6.18 -8.38 -27.23
C LYS A 448 -4.92 -9.11 -27.68
N ARG A 449 -5.08 -10.19 -28.44
CA ARG A 449 -3.94 -10.98 -28.91
C ARG A 449 -3.19 -10.20 -29.99
N GLY A 450 -1.87 -10.03 -29.84
CA GLY A 450 -1.05 -9.33 -30.84
C GLY A 450 -1.38 -7.84 -30.98
N MET A 451 -1.53 -7.12 -29.86
CA MET A 451 -1.86 -5.68 -29.86
C MET A 451 -0.88 -4.86 -30.70
N THR A 452 -1.38 -4.21 -31.75
CA THR A 452 -0.66 -3.19 -32.53
C THR A 452 -1.38 -1.83 -32.55
N GLU A 453 -2.64 -1.79 -32.12
CA GLU A 453 -3.53 -0.61 -32.23
C GLU A 453 -3.70 0.14 -30.89
N LEU A 454 -2.81 -0.10 -29.92
CA LEU A 454 -2.98 0.36 -28.54
C LEU A 454 -2.86 1.87 -28.41
N GLU A 455 -1.94 2.49 -29.15
CA GLU A 455 -1.78 3.94 -29.22
C GLU A 455 -3.01 4.61 -29.83
N GLY A 456 -3.58 4.04 -30.89
CA GLY A 456 -4.83 4.50 -31.47
C GLY A 456 -5.98 4.45 -30.46
N LEU A 457 -6.18 3.30 -29.80
CA LEU A 457 -7.19 3.17 -28.74
C LEU A 457 -7.00 4.20 -27.62
N ARG A 458 -5.76 4.43 -27.16
CA ARG A 458 -5.44 5.44 -26.15
C ARG A 458 -5.88 6.82 -26.61
N ASP A 459 -5.56 7.20 -27.84
CA ASP A 459 -5.84 8.52 -28.38
C ASP A 459 -7.34 8.74 -28.59
N ASP A 460 -8.06 7.72 -29.05
CA ASP A 460 -9.52 7.77 -29.18
C ASP A 460 -10.21 7.87 -27.82
N ILE A 461 -9.77 7.11 -26.81
CA ILE A 461 -10.30 7.24 -25.44
C ILE A 461 -9.97 8.64 -24.87
N ALA A 462 -8.78 9.16 -25.12
CA ALA A 462 -8.42 10.50 -24.66
C ALA A 462 -9.28 11.59 -25.31
N ALA A 463 -9.54 11.48 -26.61
CA ALA A 463 -10.42 12.38 -27.35
C ALA A 463 -11.87 12.30 -26.85
N LEU A 464 -12.39 11.08 -26.68
CA LEU A 464 -13.73 10.82 -26.14
C LEU A 464 -13.92 11.41 -24.75
N ALA A 465 -12.95 11.19 -23.85
CA ALA A 465 -13.03 11.65 -22.47
C ALA A 465 -12.75 13.16 -22.32
N GLY A 466 -12.00 13.75 -23.25
CA GLY A 466 -11.37 15.06 -23.07
C GLY A 466 -10.32 15.08 -21.96
N ILE A 467 -9.75 13.92 -21.63
CA ILE A 467 -8.81 13.73 -20.51
C ILE A 467 -7.53 13.09 -21.06
N PRO A 468 -6.34 13.57 -20.68
CA PRO A 468 -5.10 12.90 -21.05
C PRO A 468 -5.04 11.46 -20.52
N VAL A 469 -4.92 10.49 -21.42
CA VAL A 469 -4.74 9.07 -21.07
C VAL A 469 -3.27 8.68 -21.25
N SER A 470 -2.70 8.05 -20.24
CA SER A 470 -1.33 7.52 -20.26
C SER A 470 -1.37 6.00 -20.43
N LEU A 471 -0.51 5.48 -21.31
CA LEU A 471 -0.21 4.05 -21.34
C LEU A 471 0.86 3.76 -20.28
N GLU A 472 0.47 3.15 -19.17
CA GLU A 472 1.40 2.82 -18.07
C GLU A 472 2.38 1.70 -18.48
N GLY A 473 1.90 0.77 -19.30
CA GLY A 473 2.67 -0.31 -19.91
C GLY A 473 1.80 -1.50 -20.31
N VAL A 474 2.40 -2.44 -21.03
CA VAL A 474 1.80 -3.73 -21.38
C VAL A 474 2.37 -4.81 -20.47
N PHE A 475 1.52 -5.45 -19.68
CA PHE A 475 1.86 -6.60 -18.86
C PHE A 475 2.21 -7.80 -19.74
N ARG A 476 3.43 -8.33 -19.55
CA ARG A 476 3.75 -9.69 -19.98
C ARG A 476 2.82 -10.68 -19.28
N TRP A 477 2.61 -10.47 -17.98
CA TRP A 477 1.56 -11.13 -17.24
C TRP A 477 1.09 -10.32 -16.03
N VAL A 478 -0.17 -10.50 -15.64
CA VAL A 478 -0.77 -9.91 -14.44
C VAL A 478 -1.71 -10.93 -13.80
N VAL A 479 -1.79 -10.90 -12.47
CA VAL A 479 -2.64 -11.78 -11.67
C VAL A 479 -3.59 -10.95 -10.84
N PHE A 480 -4.88 -11.01 -11.16
CA PHE A 480 -5.94 -10.37 -10.36
C PHE A 480 -6.39 -11.32 -9.24
N LEU A 481 -6.43 -10.81 -8.02
CA LEU A 481 -6.55 -11.64 -6.83
C LEU A 481 -7.96 -11.62 -6.24
N PRO A 482 -8.43 -12.80 -5.77
CA PRO A 482 -9.62 -12.85 -4.93
C PRO A 482 -9.29 -12.41 -3.48
N SER A 483 -10.35 -12.30 -2.68
CA SER A 483 -10.26 -12.17 -1.23
C SER A 483 -9.47 -13.34 -0.65
N VAL A 484 -8.63 -13.07 0.36
CA VAL A 484 -7.85 -14.13 1.05
C VAL A 484 -8.78 -15.11 1.79
N ASN A 485 -10.02 -14.70 2.08
CA ASN A 485 -11.00 -15.51 2.81
C ASN A 485 -12.05 -16.15 1.89
N ASP A 486 -12.19 -15.69 0.64
CA ASP A 486 -13.18 -16.18 -0.31
C ASP A 486 -12.63 -16.10 -1.73
N SER A 487 -12.31 -17.26 -2.31
CA SER A 487 -11.70 -17.38 -3.64
C SER A 487 -12.62 -16.94 -4.78
N ARG A 488 -13.93 -16.80 -4.54
CA ARG A 488 -14.91 -16.35 -5.54
C ARG A 488 -15.10 -14.85 -5.54
N ARG A 489 -14.70 -14.16 -4.47
CA ARG A 489 -14.92 -12.73 -4.31
C ARG A 489 -13.72 -11.95 -4.87
N PRO A 490 -13.86 -11.25 -6.01
CA PRO A 490 -12.80 -10.39 -6.51
C PRO A 490 -12.54 -9.23 -5.56
N VAL A 491 -11.28 -8.77 -5.52
CA VAL A 491 -10.90 -7.56 -4.80
C VAL A 491 -10.20 -6.63 -5.79
N PRO A 492 -10.92 -5.63 -6.34
CA PRO A 492 -10.41 -4.76 -7.41
C PRO A 492 -9.02 -4.17 -7.20
N ALA A 493 -8.70 -3.80 -5.96
CA ALA A 493 -7.43 -3.17 -5.61
C ALA A 493 -6.28 -4.16 -5.34
N ARG A 494 -6.46 -5.48 -5.56
CA ARG A 494 -5.47 -6.52 -5.26
C ARG A 494 -5.03 -7.26 -6.51
N TYR A 495 -3.81 -6.96 -6.96
CA TYR A 495 -3.20 -7.64 -8.10
C TYR A 495 -1.68 -7.44 -8.08
N PHE A 496 -0.98 -8.31 -8.81
CA PHE A 496 0.44 -8.15 -9.09
C PHE A 496 0.77 -8.66 -10.49
N GLY A 497 1.80 -8.09 -11.11
CA GLY A 497 2.18 -8.43 -12.48
C GLY A 497 3.53 -7.84 -12.86
N VAL A 498 3.96 -8.20 -14.06
CA VAL A 498 5.22 -7.73 -14.63
C VAL A 498 4.96 -7.18 -16.02
N PHE A 499 5.37 -5.93 -16.22
CA PHE A 499 5.36 -5.28 -17.51
C PHE A 499 6.37 -5.94 -18.46
N SER A 500 6.18 -5.74 -19.76
CA SER A 500 7.04 -6.31 -20.80
C SER A 500 8.48 -5.77 -20.72
N ASP A 501 8.67 -4.60 -20.12
CA ASP A 501 9.97 -3.99 -19.81
C ASP A 501 10.60 -4.52 -18.50
N GLY A 502 9.98 -5.51 -17.84
CA GLY A 502 10.46 -6.12 -16.60
C GLY A 502 10.06 -5.40 -15.31
N ARG A 503 9.42 -4.22 -15.37
CA ARG A 503 8.95 -3.52 -14.17
C ARG A 503 7.86 -4.32 -13.46
N ILE A 504 8.02 -4.56 -12.17
CA ILE A 504 7.03 -5.23 -11.31
C ILE A 504 6.00 -4.20 -10.83
N LYS A 505 4.71 -4.52 -10.97
CA LYS A 505 3.61 -3.76 -10.40
C LYS A 505 2.83 -4.60 -9.40
N ALA A 506 2.57 -4.04 -8.24
CA ALA A 506 1.80 -4.65 -7.18
C ALA A 506 0.85 -3.63 -6.53
N ARG A 507 -0.39 -4.06 -6.24
CA ARG A 507 -1.43 -3.29 -5.56
C ARG A 507 -2.14 -4.14 -4.51
N GLY A 508 -2.46 -3.53 -3.38
CA GLY A 508 -3.31 -4.14 -2.34
C GLY A 508 -2.74 -5.38 -1.64
N ILE A 509 -1.45 -5.65 -1.79
CA ILE A 509 -0.73 -6.75 -1.13
C ILE A 509 0.38 -6.22 -0.22
N GLU A 510 0.89 -7.08 0.66
CA GLU A 510 1.75 -6.76 1.79
C GLU A 510 2.96 -5.88 1.42
N VAL A 511 3.60 -6.09 0.27
CA VAL A 511 4.76 -5.30 -0.22
C VAL A 511 4.47 -3.80 -0.33
N ARG A 512 3.19 -3.41 -0.50
CA ARG A 512 2.72 -2.02 -0.55
C ARG A 512 1.99 -1.57 0.71
N GLN A 513 1.81 -2.43 1.70
CA GLN A 513 1.08 -2.12 2.94
C GLN A 513 2.06 -1.57 3.99
N ARG A 514 1.94 -0.27 4.31
CA ARG A 514 2.80 0.40 5.31
C ARG A 514 2.73 -0.24 6.70
N SER A 515 1.60 -0.86 7.05
CA SER A 515 1.40 -1.54 8.34
C SER A 515 2.12 -2.88 8.45
N SER A 516 2.56 -3.48 7.33
CA SER A 516 3.29 -4.76 7.33
C SER A 516 4.76 -4.54 7.71
N PRO A 517 5.40 -5.43 8.49
CA PRO A 517 6.84 -5.35 8.79
C PRO A 517 7.72 -5.27 7.56
N ARG A 518 8.86 -4.56 7.66
CA ARG A 518 9.83 -4.44 6.55
C ARG A 518 10.33 -5.81 6.10
N ALA A 519 10.59 -6.74 7.02
CA ALA A 519 10.95 -8.12 6.71
C ALA A 519 9.90 -8.83 5.84
N VAL A 520 8.61 -8.65 6.12
CA VAL A 520 7.51 -9.24 5.34
C VAL A 520 7.42 -8.61 3.95
N ARG A 521 7.57 -7.27 3.87
CA ARG A 521 7.57 -6.57 2.57
C ARG A 521 8.75 -7.00 1.71
N ALA A 522 9.95 -7.05 2.29
CA ALA A 522 11.17 -7.48 1.61
C ALA A 522 11.07 -8.94 1.14
N PHE A 523 10.54 -9.83 1.97
CA PHE A 523 10.28 -11.22 1.57
C PHE A 523 9.30 -11.33 0.40
N GLN A 524 8.15 -10.64 0.45
CA GLN A 524 7.18 -10.68 -0.63
C GLN A 524 7.75 -10.05 -1.91
N GLN A 525 8.58 -9.01 -1.80
CA GLN A 525 9.31 -8.41 -2.92
C GLN A 525 10.27 -9.43 -3.57
N ARG A 526 11.11 -10.13 -2.79
CA ARG A 526 11.99 -11.21 -3.29
C ARG A 526 11.21 -12.32 -3.99
N CYS A 527 10.02 -12.65 -3.48
CA CYS A 527 9.12 -13.61 -4.12
C CYS A 527 8.64 -13.10 -5.48
N LEU A 528 8.21 -11.83 -5.58
CA LEU A 528 7.81 -11.22 -6.85
C LEU A 528 8.97 -11.17 -7.86
N GLU A 529 10.18 -10.84 -7.41
CA GLU A 529 11.40 -10.86 -8.23
C GLU A 529 11.74 -12.26 -8.74
N THR A 530 11.55 -13.29 -7.90
CA THR A 530 11.72 -14.70 -8.30
C THR A 530 10.68 -15.13 -9.34
N LEU A 531 9.46 -14.60 -9.25
CA LEU A 531 8.40 -14.86 -10.21
C LEU A 531 8.53 -14.04 -11.49
N ALA A 532 9.23 -12.90 -11.44
CA ALA A 532 9.23 -11.94 -12.53
C ALA A 532 9.67 -12.53 -13.88
N PRO A 533 10.70 -13.39 -13.96
CA PRO A 533 11.13 -14.02 -15.22
C PRO A 533 10.15 -15.06 -15.79
N CYS A 534 9.10 -15.45 -15.06
CA CYS A 534 8.13 -16.44 -15.54
C CYS A 534 7.30 -15.89 -16.71
N GLU A 535 6.84 -16.77 -17.60
CA GLU A 535 5.98 -16.40 -18.73
C GLU A 535 4.58 -17.02 -18.65
N THR A 536 4.46 -18.15 -17.95
CA THR A 536 3.22 -18.91 -17.84
C THR A 536 2.87 -19.23 -16.39
N ALA A 537 1.59 -19.54 -16.15
CA ALA A 537 1.15 -20.04 -14.85
C ALA A 537 1.86 -21.35 -14.44
N ARG A 538 2.35 -22.14 -15.41
CA ARG A 538 3.13 -23.36 -15.16
C ARG A 538 4.52 -23.02 -14.60
N ASP A 539 5.16 -21.99 -15.14
CA ASP A 539 6.48 -21.53 -14.67
C ASP A 539 6.39 -21.03 -13.23
N ILE A 540 5.34 -20.26 -12.90
CA ILE A 540 5.07 -19.81 -11.53
C ILE A 540 4.91 -21.01 -10.58
N LYS A 541 4.12 -22.03 -10.98
CA LYS A 541 3.98 -23.26 -10.19
C LYS A 541 5.32 -23.99 -10.01
N ALA A 542 6.17 -24.01 -11.02
CA ALA A 542 7.49 -24.62 -10.94
C ALA A 542 8.45 -23.91 -9.96
N ARG A 543 8.19 -22.62 -9.65
CA ARG A 543 8.96 -21.84 -8.67
C ARG A 543 8.53 -22.06 -7.21
N ILE A 544 7.43 -22.74 -6.93
CA ILE A 544 6.93 -22.97 -5.55
C ILE A 544 8.00 -23.53 -4.60
N PRO A 545 8.81 -24.55 -4.97
CA PRO A 545 9.85 -25.07 -4.08
C PRO A 545 10.91 -24.01 -3.73
N GLN A 546 11.27 -23.16 -4.69
CA GLN A 546 12.21 -22.06 -4.51
C GLN A 546 11.63 -21.00 -3.56
N LEU A 547 10.35 -20.63 -3.74
CA LEU A 547 9.65 -19.70 -2.84
C LEU A 547 9.53 -20.26 -1.41
N GLY A 548 9.30 -21.56 -1.27
CA GLY A 548 9.37 -22.24 0.03
C GLY A 548 10.77 -22.20 0.67
N GLY A 549 11.82 -22.27 -0.15
CA GLY A 549 13.20 -22.04 0.28
C GLY A 549 13.41 -20.63 0.85
N LEU A 550 12.98 -19.60 0.12
CA LEU A 550 13.03 -18.20 0.57
C LEU A 550 12.26 -17.98 1.87
N LEU A 551 11.11 -18.64 2.02
CA LEU A 551 10.30 -18.57 3.23
C LEU A 551 11.08 -19.09 4.44
N ARG A 552 11.69 -20.28 4.33
CA ARG A 552 12.50 -20.87 5.41
C ARG A 552 13.76 -20.07 5.71
N GLU A 553 14.45 -19.58 4.68
CA GLU A 553 15.62 -18.70 4.82
C GLU A 553 15.25 -17.45 5.62
N THR A 554 14.17 -16.77 5.24
CA THR A 554 13.70 -15.57 5.94
C THR A 554 13.32 -15.89 7.39
N ILE A 555 12.60 -16.98 7.63
CA ILE A 555 12.23 -17.41 8.99
C ILE A 555 13.47 -17.63 9.87
N ALA A 556 14.52 -18.26 9.34
CA ALA A 556 15.75 -18.52 10.08
C ALA A 556 16.50 -17.24 10.51
N THR A 557 16.30 -16.13 9.79
CA THR A 557 16.93 -14.84 10.10
C THR A 557 16.16 -13.99 11.12
N ILE A 558 14.87 -14.28 11.37
CA ILE A 558 14.02 -13.52 12.30
C ILE A 558 14.65 -13.32 13.68
N PRO A 559 15.28 -14.33 14.32
CA PRO A 559 15.84 -14.16 15.67
C PRO A 559 16.92 -13.08 15.78
N GLY A 560 17.60 -12.75 14.68
CA GLY A 560 18.64 -11.71 14.63
C GLY A 560 18.16 -10.35 14.13
N MET A 561 16.86 -10.19 13.84
CA MET A 561 16.32 -8.93 13.29
C MET A 561 15.98 -7.93 14.41
N GLY A 562 16.37 -6.67 14.20
CA GLY A 562 16.01 -5.54 15.06
C GLY A 562 14.59 -5.00 14.80
N ALA A 563 14.22 -3.98 15.56
CA ALA A 563 12.90 -3.35 15.48
C ALA A 563 12.59 -2.79 14.07
N GLU A 564 13.58 -2.23 13.37
CA GLU A 564 13.38 -1.68 12.03
C GLU A 564 12.84 -2.69 11.01
N GLU A 565 13.24 -3.96 11.15
CA GLU A 565 12.83 -5.04 10.26
C GLU A 565 11.46 -5.62 10.66
N LEU A 566 11.19 -5.69 11.97
CA LEU A 566 10.06 -6.40 12.53
C LEU A 566 8.85 -5.51 12.88
N ALA A 567 9.04 -4.19 12.97
CA ALA A 567 8.01 -3.28 13.43
C ALA A 567 6.77 -3.26 12.52
N CYS A 568 5.61 -3.50 13.13
CA CYS A 568 4.30 -3.18 12.59
C CYS A 568 3.92 -1.76 12.98
N THR A 569 3.26 -1.01 12.09
CA THR A 569 2.73 0.33 12.41
C THR A 569 1.21 0.30 12.41
N ILE A 570 0.61 0.82 13.48
CA ILE A 570 -0.83 0.99 13.63
C ILE A 570 -1.17 2.40 14.09
N THR A 571 -2.34 2.90 13.72
CA THR A 571 -2.85 4.16 14.25
C THR A 571 -3.65 3.90 15.53
N LEU A 572 -3.31 4.59 16.61
CA LEU A 572 -4.05 4.52 17.88
C LEU A 572 -5.24 5.47 17.83
N SER A 573 -6.40 5.01 17.39
CA SER A 573 -7.61 5.83 17.23
C SER A 573 -8.27 6.30 18.54
N LYS A 574 -7.91 5.70 19.68
CA LYS A 574 -8.44 5.99 21.01
C LYS A 574 -7.33 5.94 22.05
N THR A 575 -7.56 6.61 23.19
CA THR A 575 -6.69 6.57 24.38
C THR A 575 -6.87 5.31 25.22
N GLU A 576 -7.98 4.57 25.03
CA GLU A 576 -8.29 3.35 25.78
C GLU A 576 -8.98 2.31 24.88
N TYR A 577 -8.66 1.03 25.13
CA TYR A 577 -9.23 -0.12 24.41
C TYR A 577 -9.65 -1.21 25.40
N SER A 578 -10.90 -1.67 25.30
CA SER A 578 -11.44 -2.72 26.17
C SER A 578 -11.11 -4.14 25.68
N ARG A 579 -10.96 -4.33 24.37
CA ARG A 579 -10.64 -5.62 23.76
C ARG A 579 -9.16 -5.94 23.92
N ASP A 580 -8.84 -7.22 24.05
CA ASP A 580 -7.47 -7.71 24.07
C ASP A 580 -6.89 -7.73 22.63
N ILE A 581 -6.25 -6.62 22.27
CA ILE A 581 -5.68 -6.35 20.94
C ILE A 581 -4.35 -5.61 21.12
N PRO A 582 -3.44 -5.63 20.12
CA PRO A 582 -2.14 -4.96 20.22
C PRO A 582 -2.22 -3.50 20.67
N GLN A 583 -3.25 -2.76 20.23
CA GLN A 583 -3.47 -1.37 20.63
C GLN A 583 -3.56 -1.20 22.15
N LYS A 584 -4.20 -2.14 22.87
CA LYS A 584 -4.36 -2.07 24.32
C LYS A 584 -3.00 -2.14 25.03
N ALA A 585 -2.19 -3.14 24.69
CA ALA A 585 -0.85 -3.31 25.26
C ALA A 585 0.08 -2.13 24.93
N ILE A 586 -0.02 -1.59 23.71
CA ILE A 586 0.76 -0.41 23.28
C ILE A 586 0.37 0.82 24.10
N VAL A 587 -0.93 1.07 24.27
CA VAL A 587 -1.45 2.19 25.07
C VAL A 587 -0.98 2.09 26.53
N GLU A 588 -0.98 0.88 27.11
CA GLU A 588 -0.49 0.66 28.47
C GLU A 588 1.02 0.97 28.59
N GLN A 589 1.82 0.63 27.58
CA GLN A 589 3.26 0.96 27.53
C GLN A 589 3.54 2.45 27.32
N LEU A 590 2.62 3.17 26.68
CA LEU A 590 2.70 4.62 26.46
C LEU A 590 2.24 5.44 27.69
N ARG A 591 1.80 4.81 28.78
CA ARG A 591 1.47 5.52 30.03
C ARG A 591 2.69 6.30 30.52
N GLY A 592 2.48 7.57 30.86
CA GLY A 592 3.54 8.50 31.27
C GLY A 592 4.29 9.16 30.10
N THR A 593 3.98 8.84 28.84
CA THR A 593 4.50 9.54 27.66
C THR A 593 3.45 10.48 27.06
N GLU A 594 3.90 11.57 26.43
CA GLU A 594 3.01 12.52 25.74
C GLU A 594 2.66 11.99 24.34
N TRP A 595 1.43 11.48 24.19
CA TRP A 595 0.88 10.98 22.91
C TRP A 595 -0.61 11.31 22.78
N HIS A 596 -1.14 11.26 21.56
CA HIS A 596 -2.54 11.59 21.28
C HIS A 596 -3.25 10.57 20.38
N ALA A 597 -4.58 10.48 20.53
CA ALA A 597 -5.41 9.68 19.64
C ALA A 597 -5.28 10.16 18.18
N GLY A 598 -5.09 9.21 17.27
CA GLY A 598 -4.80 9.44 15.85
C GLY A 598 -3.32 9.40 15.50
N GLU A 599 -2.42 9.26 16.46
CA GLU A 599 -0.99 9.08 16.20
C GLU A 599 -0.66 7.64 15.80
N PRO A 600 0.33 7.43 14.91
CA PRO A 600 0.87 6.12 14.63
C PRO A 600 1.75 5.64 15.79
N ALA A 601 1.66 4.35 16.10
CA ALA A 601 2.57 3.65 17.00
C ALA A 601 3.17 2.45 16.27
N SER A 602 4.49 2.29 16.43
CA SER A 602 5.23 1.16 15.89
C SER A 602 5.54 0.15 17.00
N PHE A 603 5.34 -1.13 16.73
CA PHE A 603 5.49 -2.19 17.73
C PHE A 603 6.00 -3.49 17.09
N VAL A 604 6.59 -4.34 17.92
CA VAL A 604 7.12 -5.65 17.54
C VAL A 604 6.35 -6.73 18.31
N PHE A 605 6.01 -7.84 17.64
CA PHE A 605 5.52 -9.05 18.30
C PHE A 605 6.67 -9.81 18.97
N THR A 606 6.53 -10.09 20.25
CA THR A 606 7.52 -10.77 21.10
C THR A 606 6.90 -12.02 21.72
N GLU A 607 7.73 -12.93 22.24
CA GLU A 607 7.24 -14.14 22.93
C GLU A 607 6.31 -13.78 24.12
N ASP A 608 6.56 -12.65 24.77
CA ASP A 608 5.77 -12.11 25.89
C ASP A 608 4.62 -11.19 25.45
N GLY A 609 4.35 -11.08 24.15
CA GLY A 609 3.23 -10.30 23.60
C GLY A 609 3.65 -9.22 22.59
N VAL A 610 3.48 -7.96 22.94
CA VAL A 610 3.73 -6.81 22.05
C VAL A 610 4.62 -5.81 22.79
N GLN A 611 5.63 -5.27 22.12
CA GLN A 611 6.52 -4.24 22.66
C GLN A 611 6.61 -3.05 21.70
N LEU A 612 6.65 -1.83 22.22
CA LEU A 612 6.96 -0.63 21.42
C LEU A 612 8.30 -0.79 20.70
N ALA A 613 8.35 -0.42 19.42
CA ALA A 613 9.54 -0.60 18.59
C ALA A 613 10.77 0.14 19.15
N GLU A 614 10.59 1.34 19.69
CA GLU A 614 11.64 2.16 20.31
C GLU A 614 12.22 1.53 21.60
N ARG A 615 11.50 0.60 22.22
CA ARG A 615 11.91 -0.07 23.45
C ARG A 615 12.25 -1.55 23.23
N PHE A 616 12.31 -1.99 21.98
CA PHE A 616 12.43 -3.40 21.64
C PHE A 616 13.73 -4.01 22.17
N SER A 617 13.59 -5.06 22.97
CA SER A 617 14.72 -5.79 23.58
C SER A 617 14.45 -7.28 23.77
N ALA A 618 13.19 -7.70 23.74
CA ALA A 618 12.79 -9.09 23.92
C ALA A 618 12.98 -9.93 22.65
N ARG A 619 12.87 -11.26 22.80
CA ARG A 619 12.93 -12.18 21.65
C ARG A 619 11.67 -12.04 20.78
N PRO A 620 11.80 -12.00 19.44
CA PRO A 620 10.65 -11.89 18.55
C PRO A 620 9.82 -13.18 18.52
N ASP A 621 8.50 -13.06 18.39
CA ASP A 621 7.58 -14.20 18.24
C ASP A 621 7.73 -14.83 16.84
N ILE A 622 8.62 -15.82 16.74
CA ILE A 622 8.96 -16.50 15.49
C ILE A 622 7.73 -17.14 14.85
N GLU A 623 6.81 -17.71 15.63
CA GLU A 623 5.62 -18.38 15.10
C GLU A 623 4.67 -17.36 14.46
N ARG A 624 4.46 -16.21 15.09
CA ARG A 624 3.62 -15.15 14.56
C ARG A 624 4.19 -14.52 13.31
N TYR A 625 5.49 -14.23 13.26
CA TYR A 625 6.13 -13.77 12.03
C TYR A 625 6.12 -14.82 10.93
N THR A 626 6.28 -16.11 11.27
CA THR A 626 6.12 -17.22 10.31
C THR A 626 4.72 -17.20 9.68
N ARG A 627 3.66 -17.01 10.48
CA ARG A 627 2.29 -16.87 9.97
C ARG A 627 2.12 -15.64 9.07
N LEU A 628 2.75 -14.51 9.40
CA LEU A 628 2.72 -13.29 8.56
C LEU A 628 3.41 -13.52 7.21
N LEU A 629 4.60 -14.12 7.22
CA LEU A 629 5.35 -14.47 6.00
C LEU A 629 4.57 -15.48 5.14
N ALA A 630 4.10 -16.57 5.73
CA ALA A 630 3.31 -17.58 5.02
C ALA A 630 2.01 -16.99 4.44
N ARG A 631 1.33 -16.11 5.18
CA ARG A 631 0.15 -15.38 4.66
C ARG A 631 0.53 -14.52 3.46
N SER A 632 1.64 -13.79 3.52
CA SER A 632 2.10 -12.96 2.39
C SER A 632 2.46 -13.79 1.15
N LEU A 633 3.01 -15.00 1.31
CA LEU A 633 3.27 -15.91 0.20
C LEU A 633 1.98 -16.53 -0.35
N HIS A 634 1.04 -16.90 0.53
CA HIS A 634 -0.26 -17.43 0.12
C HIS A 634 -1.05 -16.45 -0.74
N VAL A 635 -0.96 -15.15 -0.47
CA VAL A 635 -1.57 -14.12 -1.34
C VAL A 635 -1.08 -14.23 -2.79
N LEU A 636 0.19 -14.58 -3.01
CA LEU A 636 0.75 -14.78 -4.35
C LEU A 636 0.35 -16.13 -4.97
N LEU A 637 0.23 -17.17 -4.14
CA LEU A 637 0.07 -18.56 -4.61
C LEU A 637 -1.38 -19.06 -4.65
N GLN A 638 -2.32 -18.37 -3.98
CA GLN A 638 -3.74 -18.74 -3.98
C GLN A 638 -4.34 -18.89 -5.40
N PRO A 639 -4.03 -18.05 -6.42
CA PRO A 639 -4.61 -18.20 -7.76
C PRO A 639 -4.08 -19.43 -8.50
N PHE A 640 -3.02 -20.05 -7.98
CA PHE A 640 -2.39 -21.24 -8.54
C PHE A 640 -2.78 -22.53 -7.79
N GLY A 641 -3.75 -22.45 -6.88
CA GLY A 641 -4.37 -23.59 -6.20
C GLY A 641 -3.78 -23.96 -4.85
N LEU A 642 -2.93 -23.11 -4.24
CA LEU A 642 -2.35 -23.40 -2.92
C LEU A 642 -3.21 -22.84 -1.79
N SER A 643 -3.59 -23.72 -0.87
CA SER A 643 -4.27 -23.34 0.37
C SER A 643 -3.29 -22.70 1.37
N ARG A 644 -3.82 -22.02 2.40
CA ARG A 644 -3.00 -21.52 3.51
C ARG A 644 -2.21 -22.63 4.20
N LYS A 645 -2.81 -23.82 4.31
CA LYS A 645 -2.18 -24.98 4.93
C LYS A 645 -1.00 -25.47 4.11
N ASP A 646 -1.13 -25.50 2.78
CA ASP A 646 -0.05 -25.89 1.87
C ASP A 646 1.14 -24.93 2.00
N VAL A 647 0.87 -23.62 2.05
CA VAL A 647 1.93 -22.60 2.18
C VAL A 647 2.58 -22.64 3.57
N LEU A 648 1.81 -22.84 4.64
CA LEU A 648 2.38 -23.06 5.98
C LEU A 648 3.23 -24.33 6.03
N ALA A 649 2.86 -25.38 5.31
CA ALA A 649 3.68 -26.59 5.22
C ALA A 649 5.03 -26.35 4.53
N LEU A 650 5.15 -25.32 3.67
CA LEU A 650 6.44 -24.92 3.09
C LEU A 650 7.38 -24.28 4.13
N ALA A 651 6.84 -23.71 5.20
CA ALA A 651 7.60 -23.08 6.28
C ALA A 651 8.23 -24.09 7.23
N ALA A 652 7.67 -25.30 7.34
CA ALA A 652 8.31 -26.38 8.07
C ALA A 652 9.65 -26.71 7.39
N GLN A 653 10.74 -26.77 8.16
CA GLN A 653 11.93 -27.54 7.74
C GLN A 653 11.44 -28.91 7.27
N GLU A 654 12.04 -29.49 6.22
CA GLU A 654 11.69 -30.84 5.77
C GLU A 654 11.67 -31.77 7.00
N ARG A 655 10.48 -31.98 7.56
CA ARG A 655 10.32 -32.87 8.71
C ARG A 655 10.60 -34.22 8.10
N GLN A 656 11.71 -34.82 8.51
CA GLN A 656 12.05 -36.19 8.17
C GLN A 656 10.90 -37.03 8.71
N ALA A 657 9.92 -37.34 7.86
CA ALA A 657 8.71 -38.00 8.30
C ALA A 657 9.13 -39.35 8.89
N LEU A 658 8.79 -39.57 10.16
CA LEU A 658 9.14 -40.79 10.86
C LEU A 658 8.19 -41.87 10.36
N LEU A 659 8.66 -43.11 10.28
CA LEU A 659 7.86 -44.27 9.85
C LEU A 659 6.52 -44.40 10.64
N GLN A 660 6.54 -43.85 11.85
CA GLN A 660 5.47 -43.80 12.84
C GLN A 660 4.28 -42.93 12.37
N ASP A 661 4.53 -41.91 11.55
CA ASP A 661 3.52 -40.98 11.04
C ASP A 661 2.61 -41.62 9.97
N TYR A 662 2.96 -42.82 9.47
CA TYR A 662 2.25 -43.54 8.40
C TYR A 662 1.89 -44.99 8.74
N ALA A 663 2.08 -45.40 9.99
CA ALA A 663 1.85 -46.76 10.48
C ALA A 663 0.43 -47.35 10.19
N PRO A 664 -0.66 -46.58 9.98
CA PRO A 664 -1.95 -47.23 9.70
C PRO A 664 -2.10 -47.85 8.30
N ARG A 665 -1.22 -47.56 7.32
CA ARG A 665 -1.49 -47.87 5.89
C ARG A 665 -0.42 -48.63 5.11
N VAL A 666 0.76 -48.89 5.68
CA VAL A 666 1.78 -49.78 5.08
C VAL A 666 1.88 -51.04 5.93
N ARG A 667 1.62 -52.21 5.35
CA ARG A 667 1.67 -53.48 6.09
C ARG A 667 3.10 -54.00 6.13
N GLU A 668 3.67 -54.08 7.33
CA GLU A 668 4.98 -54.69 7.54
C GLU A 668 4.81 -56.19 7.85
N ARG A 669 5.55 -57.06 7.15
CA ARG A 669 5.56 -58.51 7.39
C ARG A 669 6.97 -59.00 7.64
N THR A 670 7.18 -59.72 8.74
CA THR A 670 8.47 -60.37 9.03
C THR A 670 8.50 -61.79 8.43
N LEU A 671 9.53 -62.08 7.65
CA LEU A 671 9.78 -63.38 7.04
C LEU A 671 10.99 -64.05 7.71
N PRO A 672 10.81 -65.17 8.44
CA PRO A 672 11.94 -65.95 8.94
C PRO A 672 12.58 -66.72 7.78
N VAL A 673 13.91 -66.67 7.66
CA VAL A 673 14.67 -67.50 6.72
C VAL A 673 15.53 -68.48 7.50
N HIS A 674 15.31 -69.77 7.27
CA HIS A 674 16.25 -70.81 7.64
C HIS A 674 17.29 -70.92 6.52
N ASP A 675 18.56 -70.69 6.89
CA ASP A 675 19.78 -70.89 6.11
C ASP A 675 19.95 -70.09 4.81
N SER A 676 20.63 -68.94 4.90
CA SER A 676 21.73 -68.60 3.95
C SER A 676 22.53 -67.37 4.42
N PRO A 677 23.88 -67.41 4.44
CA PRO A 677 24.72 -66.36 5.00
C PRO A 677 25.17 -65.26 4.01
N LYS A 678 24.59 -65.14 2.80
CA LYS A 678 25.02 -64.11 1.82
C LYS A 678 23.88 -63.37 1.13
N ARG A 679 24.01 -62.05 1.08
CA ARG A 679 23.08 -61.06 0.50
C ARG A 679 23.47 -60.76 -0.94
N THR A 680 23.11 -61.60 -1.90
CA THR A 680 23.05 -61.22 -3.33
C THR A 680 22.01 -62.07 -4.06
N GLY A 681 20.93 -61.44 -4.53
CA GLY A 681 19.91 -62.02 -5.43
C GLY A 681 18.99 -63.13 -4.89
N LEU A 682 19.33 -63.78 -3.77
CA LEU A 682 18.59 -64.92 -3.20
C LEU A 682 17.35 -64.51 -2.38
N SER A 683 17.40 -63.36 -1.69
CA SER A 683 16.29 -62.84 -0.87
C SER A 683 15.03 -62.53 -1.69
N GLU A 684 15.20 -61.84 -2.82
CA GLU A 684 14.12 -61.52 -3.76
C GLU A 684 13.55 -62.78 -4.42
N ARG A 685 14.41 -63.73 -4.81
CA ARG A 685 13.96 -65.03 -5.37
C ARG A 685 13.16 -65.84 -4.36
N LEU A 686 13.55 -65.84 -3.09
CA LEU A 686 12.82 -66.51 -2.00
C LEU A 686 11.49 -65.83 -1.69
N ALA A 687 11.49 -64.50 -1.60
CA ALA A 687 10.27 -63.71 -1.42
C ALA A 687 9.29 -63.93 -2.57
N ARG A 688 9.78 -63.92 -3.82
CA ARG A 688 9.00 -64.24 -5.02
C ARG A 688 8.42 -65.66 -4.96
N ARG A 689 9.23 -66.70 -4.72
CA ARG A 689 8.74 -68.10 -4.62
C ARG A 689 7.67 -68.26 -3.54
N ARG A 690 7.79 -67.54 -2.42
CA ARG A 690 6.80 -67.56 -1.34
C ARG A 690 5.49 -66.88 -1.75
N LEU A 691 5.56 -65.73 -2.42
CA LEU A 691 4.40 -65.04 -2.98
C LEU A 691 3.69 -65.93 -4.01
N GLU A 692 4.44 -66.54 -4.92
CA GLU A 692 3.91 -67.49 -5.92
C GLU A 692 3.25 -68.71 -5.25
N LYS A 693 3.88 -69.34 -4.24
CA LYS A 693 3.27 -70.43 -3.44
C LYS A 693 1.98 -70.02 -2.71
N ARG A 694 1.80 -68.73 -2.42
CA ARG A 694 0.60 -68.18 -1.79
C ARG A 694 -0.46 -67.76 -2.81
N GLY A 695 -0.26 -68.10 -4.08
CA GLY A 695 -1.20 -67.82 -5.17
C GLY A 695 -1.15 -66.38 -5.69
N TYR A 696 -0.03 -65.67 -5.49
CA TYR A 696 0.19 -64.38 -6.16
C TYR A 696 0.82 -64.59 -7.53
N GLU A 697 0.35 -63.86 -8.54
CA GLU A 697 1.07 -63.67 -9.78
C GLU A 697 2.05 -62.51 -9.61
N VAL A 698 3.35 -62.74 -9.82
CA VAL A 698 4.43 -61.81 -9.41
C VAL A 698 5.23 -61.30 -10.61
N TRP A 699 5.27 -59.98 -10.76
CA TRP A 699 6.12 -59.25 -11.69
C TRP A 699 7.17 -58.42 -10.94
N ARG A 700 8.28 -58.10 -11.61
CA ARG A 700 9.24 -57.11 -11.12
C ARG A 700 8.59 -55.73 -11.15
N GLY A 701 8.73 -54.92 -10.11
CA GLY A 701 8.16 -53.56 -10.11
C GLY A 701 8.72 -52.67 -11.21
N GLY A 702 10.01 -52.82 -11.53
CA GLY A 702 10.68 -52.13 -12.65
C GLY A 702 10.21 -52.55 -14.04
N ILE A 703 9.34 -53.57 -14.17
CA ILE A 703 8.77 -53.98 -15.47
C ILE A 703 7.91 -52.88 -16.09
N LEU A 704 7.45 -51.90 -15.30
CA LEU A 704 6.60 -50.79 -15.76
C LEU A 704 7.36 -49.74 -16.58
N ASP A 705 8.70 -49.67 -16.48
CA ASP A 705 9.55 -48.74 -17.25
C ASP A 705 10.01 -49.32 -18.61
N ILE A 706 9.64 -50.57 -18.92
CA ILE A 706 10.11 -51.29 -20.12
C ILE A 706 9.69 -50.63 -21.45
N THR A 707 8.63 -49.81 -21.46
CA THR A 707 8.16 -49.10 -22.67
C THR A 707 9.18 -48.15 -23.27
N ARG A 708 10.19 -47.70 -22.50
CA ARG A 708 11.22 -46.78 -22.97
C ARG A 708 12.46 -47.46 -23.56
N ARG A 709 12.64 -48.79 -23.38
CA ARG A 709 13.95 -49.45 -23.54
C ARG A 709 13.98 -50.75 -24.34
N LEU A 710 12.90 -51.13 -25.05
CA LEU A 710 12.86 -52.42 -25.74
C LEU A 710 12.57 -52.29 -27.25
N GLY A 711 13.62 -52.50 -28.05
CA GLY A 711 13.54 -52.83 -29.48
C GLY A 711 12.85 -54.19 -29.73
N SER A 712 12.86 -54.66 -30.98
CA SER A 712 12.17 -55.88 -31.45
C SER A 712 12.72 -57.21 -30.89
N GLU A 713 13.76 -57.17 -30.03
CA GLU A 713 14.63 -58.32 -29.73
C GLU A 713 14.11 -59.31 -28.66
N TYR A 714 13.04 -59.00 -27.91
CA TYR A 714 12.57 -59.88 -26.80
C TYR A 714 11.04 -60.12 -26.79
N PRO A 715 10.51 -61.01 -27.66
CA PRO A 715 9.07 -61.27 -27.82
C PRO A 715 8.37 -61.78 -26.55
N ALA A 716 9.04 -62.62 -25.76
CA ALA A 716 8.46 -63.20 -24.54
C ALA A 716 8.23 -62.16 -23.43
N VAL A 717 9.10 -61.15 -23.34
CA VAL A 717 8.99 -60.04 -22.39
C VAL A 717 7.85 -59.11 -22.78
N ARG A 718 7.70 -58.82 -24.09
CA ARG A 718 6.56 -58.04 -24.63
C ARG A 718 5.22 -58.70 -24.31
N ARG A 719 5.09 -60.01 -24.52
CA ARG A 719 3.86 -60.74 -24.18
C ARG A 719 3.52 -60.65 -22.68
N LYS A 720 4.52 -60.79 -21.80
CA LYS A 720 4.31 -60.66 -20.35
C LYS A 720 3.93 -59.23 -19.94
N TYR A 721 4.53 -58.23 -20.57
CA TYR A 721 4.22 -56.82 -20.32
C TYR A 721 2.83 -56.43 -20.82
N ALA A 722 2.47 -56.83 -22.04
CA ALA A 722 1.14 -56.59 -22.61
C ALA A 722 0.04 -57.20 -21.73
N ARG A 723 0.26 -58.43 -21.24
CA ARG A 723 -0.65 -59.06 -20.29
C ARG A 723 -0.76 -58.29 -18.98
N LEU A 724 0.35 -57.80 -18.42
CA LEU A 724 0.31 -56.97 -17.21
C LEU A 724 -0.45 -55.66 -17.43
N CYS A 725 -0.26 -54.99 -18.57
CA CYS A 725 -0.97 -53.75 -18.89
C CYS A 725 -2.47 -53.99 -19.06
N ALA A 726 -2.86 -55.08 -19.73
CA ALA A 726 -4.26 -55.48 -19.85
C ALA A 726 -4.90 -55.73 -18.48
N LEU A 727 -4.21 -56.46 -17.59
CA LEU A 727 -4.68 -56.71 -16.21
C LEU A 727 -4.76 -55.42 -15.38
N LEU A 728 -3.77 -54.52 -15.49
CA LEU A 728 -3.79 -53.24 -14.79
C LEU A 728 -4.93 -52.35 -15.27
N ASN A 729 -5.17 -52.25 -16.58
CA ASN A 729 -6.28 -51.46 -17.11
C ASN A 729 -7.64 -52.07 -16.77
N ALA A 730 -7.75 -53.41 -16.70
CA ALA A 730 -8.98 -54.09 -16.32
C ALA A 730 -9.36 -53.85 -14.84
N HIS A 731 -8.37 -53.83 -13.94
CA HIS A 731 -8.62 -53.69 -12.49
C HIS A 731 -8.46 -52.25 -11.96
N HIS A 732 -7.67 -51.40 -12.63
CA HIS A 732 -7.39 -50.00 -12.27
C HIS A 732 -7.35 -49.12 -13.54
N PRO A 733 -8.50 -48.86 -14.17
CA PRO A 733 -8.57 -48.11 -15.43
C PRO A 733 -7.98 -46.69 -15.29
N GLY A 734 -7.22 -46.26 -16.29
CA GLY A 734 -6.60 -44.93 -16.35
C GLY A 734 -5.37 -44.74 -15.46
N LYS A 735 -4.91 -45.78 -14.73
CA LYS A 735 -3.77 -45.67 -13.80
C LYS A 735 -2.42 -46.08 -14.38
N LEU A 736 -2.41 -46.67 -15.59
CA LEU A 736 -1.19 -47.19 -16.21
C LEU A 736 -0.16 -46.09 -16.52
N GLU A 737 -0.58 -44.95 -17.08
CA GLU A 737 0.32 -43.84 -17.42
C GLU A 737 0.94 -43.20 -16.18
N GLU A 738 0.14 -43.02 -15.11
CA GLU A 738 0.62 -42.50 -13.82
C GLU A 738 1.66 -43.45 -13.20
N LEU A 739 1.42 -44.77 -13.25
CA LEU A 739 2.38 -45.78 -12.77
C LEU A 739 3.67 -45.81 -13.59
N GLN A 740 3.57 -45.72 -14.92
CA GLN A 740 4.73 -45.65 -15.81
C GLN A 740 5.56 -44.39 -15.53
N TYR A 741 4.91 -43.24 -15.33
CA TYR A 741 5.57 -41.99 -14.95
C TYR A 741 6.30 -42.12 -13.60
N LEU A 742 5.64 -42.70 -12.59
CA LEU A 742 6.25 -42.94 -11.27
C LEU A 742 7.47 -43.85 -11.34
N CYS A 743 7.42 -44.88 -12.19
CA CYS A 743 8.54 -45.79 -12.41
C CYS A 743 9.71 -45.07 -13.12
N ALA A 744 9.43 -44.27 -14.15
CA ALA A 744 10.43 -43.64 -15.01
C ALA A 744 11.17 -42.45 -14.36
N VAL A 745 10.53 -41.71 -13.46
CA VAL A 745 11.15 -40.60 -12.70
C VAL A 745 11.91 -41.12 -11.45
N HIS A 746 12.07 -42.45 -11.34
CA HIS A 746 12.77 -43.20 -10.30
C HIS A 746 12.56 -42.65 -8.88
N HIS A 747 11.32 -42.70 -8.44
CA HIS A 747 10.97 -42.47 -7.05
C HIS A 747 11.23 -43.70 -6.15
N GLY A 748 11.97 -44.73 -6.54
CA GLY A 748 12.18 -45.90 -5.65
C GLY A 748 10.97 -46.82 -5.61
N MET A 749 10.58 -47.28 -6.79
CA MET A 749 9.48 -48.22 -7.01
C MET A 749 9.73 -49.54 -6.23
N PRO A 750 8.69 -50.16 -5.65
CA PRO A 750 8.82 -51.44 -4.95
C PRO A 750 9.38 -52.57 -5.81
N ASP A 751 10.11 -53.51 -5.21
CA ASP A 751 10.75 -54.63 -5.92
C ASP A 751 9.79 -55.47 -6.78
N PHE A 752 8.56 -55.67 -6.29
CA PHE A 752 7.54 -56.49 -6.93
C PHE A 752 6.19 -55.79 -7.07
N LEU A 753 5.50 -56.13 -8.15
CA LEU A 753 4.08 -55.91 -8.35
C LEU A 753 3.40 -57.28 -8.38
N CYS A 754 2.43 -57.48 -7.48
CA CYS A 754 1.79 -58.77 -7.27
C CYS A 754 0.28 -58.66 -7.51
N LEU A 755 -0.33 -59.64 -8.16
CA LEU A 755 -1.79 -59.73 -8.33
C LEU A 755 -2.32 -60.98 -7.63
N LYS A 756 -3.36 -60.82 -6.80
CA LYS A 756 -4.11 -61.95 -6.23
C LYS A 756 -5.57 -61.57 -6.09
N SER A 757 -6.47 -62.42 -6.56
CA SER A 757 -7.93 -62.22 -6.46
C SER A 757 -8.40 -60.83 -6.95
N GLY A 758 -7.84 -60.37 -8.08
CA GLY A 758 -8.20 -59.09 -8.70
C GLY A 758 -7.65 -57.83 -8.00
N ARG A 759 -6.77 -57.98 -7.00
CA ARG A 759 -6.14 -56.87 -6.29
C ARG A 759 -4.64 -56.81 -6.51
N PHE A 760 -4.14 -55.63 -6.85
CA PHE A 760 -2.71 -55.37 -7.00
C PHE A 760 -2.09 -54.91 -5.68
N VAL A 761 -0.95 -55.54 -5.34
CA VAL A 761 -0.16 -55.24 -4.15
C VAL A 761 1.29 -55.03 -4.58
N PHE A 762 1.86 -53.89 -4.21
CA PHE A 762 3.28 -53.65 -4.36
C PHE A 762 4.03 -54.19 -3.14
N VAL A 763 5.13 -54.92 -3.37
CA VAL A 763 5.91 -55.52 -2.30
C VAL A 763 7.37 -55.08 -2.40
N GLU A 764 7.86 -54.46 -1.33
CA GLU A 764 9.27 -54.10 -1.16
C GLU A 764 9.95 -55.10 -0.21
N CYS A 765 11.10 -55.63 -0.59
CA CYS A 765 11.88 -56.55 0.24
C CYS A 765 13.04 -55.81 0.93
N LYS A 766 13.10 -55.91 2.25
CA LYS A 766 14.18 -55.32 3.05
C LYS A 766 14.77 -56.34 4.00
N LEU A 767 16.07 -56.25 4.31
CA LEU A 767 16.56 -56.95 5.49
C LEU A 767 15.99 -56.31 6.76
N GLN A 768 15.93 -57.07 7.86
CA GLN A 768 15.36 -56.59 9.12
C GLN A 768 15.98 -55.26 9.61
N HIS A 769 17.27 -55.03 9.35
CA HIS A 769 17.99 -53.82 9.72
C HIS A 769 18.04 -52.74 8.63
N GLU A 770 17.48 -53.00 7.45
CA GLU A 770 17.55 -52.10 6.30
C GLU A 770 16.40 -51.11 6.30
N GLN A 771 16.71 -49.82 6.19
CA GLN A 771 15.70 -48.77 6.08
C GLN A 771 15.23 -48.57 4.63
N LEU A 772 14.02 -48.02 4.47
CA LEU A 772 13.55 -47.55 3.16
C LEU A 772 14.38 -46.35 2.72
N SER A 773 14.77 -46.34 1.44
CA SER A 773 15.48 -45.21 0.85
C SER A 773 14.61 -43.95 0.78
N LEU A 774 15.24 -42.77 0.68
CA LEU A 774 14.53 -41.48 0.52
C LEU A 774 13.60 -41.50 -0.70
N ARG A 775 14.02 -42.19 -1.76
CA ARG A 775 13.20 -42.42 -2.96
C ARG A 775 11.97 -43.23 -2.58
N GLN A 776 12.11 -44.45 -2.04
CA GLN A 776 10.99 -45.33 -1.66
C GLN A 776 9.95 -44.63 -0.76
N LYS A 777 10.40 -43.82 0.20
CA LYS A 777 9.53 -43.02 1.07
C LYS A 777 8.67 -41.99 0.30
N LYS A 778 9.13 -41.50 -0.86
CA LYS A 778 8.35 -40.65 -1.78
C LYS A 778 7.43 -41.42 -2.71
N CYS A 779 7.76 -42.67 -3.08
CA CYS A 779 6.94 -43.47 -4.01
C CYS A 779 5.71 -44.07 -3.34
N PHE A 780 5.85 -44.64 -2.13
CA PHE A 780 4.79 -45.43 -1.51
C PHE A 780 3.49 -44.62 -1.29
N PRO A 781 3.53 -43.35 -0.84
CA PRO A 781 2.32 -42.54 -0.69
C PRO A 781 1.60 -42.30 -2.02
N LYS A 782 2.35 -42.15 -3.12
CA LYS A 782 1.76 -41.97 -4.44
C LYS A 782 1.06 -43.25 -4.90
N LEU A 783 1.65 -44.42 -4.67
CA LEU A 783 1.01 -45.71 -4.98
C LEU A 783 -0.26 -45.93 -4.15
N LEU A 784 -0.23 -45.60 -2.86
CA LEU A 784 -1.42 -45.66 -1.98
C LEU A 784 -2.52 -44.69 -2.44
N ALA A 785 -2.17 -43.46 -2.82
CA ALA A 785 -3.11 -42.47 -3.35
C ALA A 785 -3.75 -42.90 -4.69
N LEU A 786 -3.04 -43.72 -5.47
CA LEU A 786 -3.55 -44.34 -6.68
C LEU A 786 -4.46 -45.56 -6.42
N GLY A 787 -4.69 -45.92 -5.15
CA GLY A 787 -5.57 -47.02 -4.75
C GLY A 787 -4.91 -48.39 -4.69
N PHE A 788 -3.58 -48.46 -4.70
CA PHE A 788 -2.83 -49.72 -4.57
C PHE A 788 -2.43 -50.00 -3.13
N GLU A 789 -2.28 -51.28 -2.77
CA GLU A 789 -1.70 -51.66 -1.48
C GLU A 789 -0.16 -51.72 -1.57
N VAL A 790 0.53 -51.37 -0.48
CA VAL A 790 1.98 -51.48 -0.37
C VAL A 790 2.36 -52.28 0.88
N GLU A 791 3.14 -53.33 0.69
CA GLU A 791 3.70 -54.16 1.76
C GLU A 791 5.23 -54.06 1.81
N VAL A 792 5.79 -54.06 3.02
CA VAL A 792 7.23 -54.19 3.23
C VAL A 792 7.52 -55.53 3.90
N HIS A 793 8.24 -56.39 3.20
CA HIS A 793 8.60 -57.73 3.67
C HIS A 793 10.01 -57.67 4.25
N ARG A 794 10.11 -57.71 5.59
CA ARG A 794 11.37 -57.72 6.32
C ARG A 794 11.90 -59.14 6.48
N ILE A 795 13.08 -59.39 5.96
CA ILE A 795 13.75 -60.69 6.02
C ILE A 795 14.64 -60.73 7.28
N ALA A 796 14.32 -61.64 8.19
CA ALA A 796 15.02 -61.82 9.46
C ALA A 796 15.91 -63.08 9.43
N ASP A 797 17.17 -62.93 9.88
CA ASP A 797 18.10 -64.04 10.08
C ASP A 797 17.78 -64.75 11.41
N ALA A 798 17.53 -66.06 11.36
CA ALA A 798 17.17 -66.85 12.53
C ALA A 798 18.32 -67.03 13.55
N ARG A 799 19.57 -66.63 13.25
CA ARG A 799 20.74 -66.98 14.08
C ARG A 799 21.30 -65.90 15.01
N VAL A 800 20.81 -64.65 14.98
CA VAL A 800 21.31 -63.62 15.92
C VAL A 800 20.22 -62.64 16.34
N ARG A 801 19.66 -62.79 17.55
CA ARG A 801 18.90 -61.69 18.19
C ARG A 801 19.89 -60.75 18.88
N THR A 802 20.13 -59.60 18.27
CA THR A 802 20.75 -58.46 18.96
C THR A 802 19.75 -57.93 19.98
N ARG A 803 20.09 -57.91 21.28
CA ARG A 803 19.17 -57.44 22.32
C ARG A 803 19.21 -55.93 22.49
N ALA A 804 20.42 -55.35 22.43
CA ALA A 804 20.63 -53.91 22.51
C ALA A 804 21.73 -53.46 21.54
N ALA A 805 21.52 -52.32 20.87
CA ALA A 805 22.50 -51.68 20.02
C ALA A 805 22.30 -50.17 20.02
N GLU A 806 23.42 -49.46 19.87
CA GLU A 806 23.51 -48.01 19.73
C GLU A 806 23.86 -47.68 18.29
N PHE A 807 23.30 -46.59 17.77
CA PHE A 807 23.66 -46.04 16.46
C PHE A 807 24.43 -44.74 16.66
N LEU A 808 25.62 -44.68 16.10
CA LEU A 808 26.47 -43.49 16.13
C LEU A 808 25.93 -42.44 15.14
N PRO A 809 26.26 -41.14 15.32
CA PRO A 809 25.80 -40.05 14.44
C PRO A 809 26.16 -40.23 12.95
N ASP A 810 27.18 -41.04 12.65
CA ASP A 810 27.60 -41.37 11.29
C ASP A 810 26.88 -42.59 10.68
N GLY A 811 25.91 -43.16 11.42
CA GLY A 811 25.07 -44.27 10.98
C GLY A 811 25.65 -45.66 11.23
N ARG A 812 26.85 -45.79 11.82
CA ARG A 812 27.42 -47.11 12.16
C ARG A 812 26.75 -47.70 13.41
N LYS A 813 26.49 -49.01 13.37
CA LYS A 813 25.84 -49.76 14.46
C LYS A 813 26.87 -50.34 15.42
N ARG A 814 26.81 -49.96 16.70
CA ARG A 814 27.57 -50.57 17.80
C ARG A 814 26.65 -51.54 18.55
N VAL A 815 26.96 -52.83 18.53
CA VAL A 815 26.16 -53.86 19.23
C VAL A 815 26.60 -53.91 20.69
N LEU A 816 25.68 -53.62 21.60
CA LEU A 816 25.95 -53.58 23.04
C LEU A 816 25.82 -54.96 23.69
N GLU A 817 24.91 -55.82 23.20
CA GLU A 817 24.69 -57.15 23.79
C GLU A 817 24.33 -58.21 22.73
N ARG A 818 24.99 -59.39 22.79
CA ARG A 818 24.72 -60.56 21.92
C ARG A 818 24.43 -61.80 22.77
N GLN A 819 23.34 -62.51 22.45
CA GLN A 819 23.06 -63.83 23.02
C GLN A 819 23.41 -64.93 22.02
N ARG A 820 24.24 -65.92 22.39
CA ARG A 820 24.46 -67.15 21.62
C ARG A 820 23.37 -68.17 21.96
N ILE A 821 22.70 -68.74 20.95
CA ILE A 821 21.81 -69.89 21.16
C ILE A 821 22.68 -71.15 21.18
N ILE A 822 22.75 -71.82 22.33
CA ILE A 822 23.32 -73.16 22.46
C ILE A 822 22.36 -74.13 21.77
N ALA A 823 22.86 -74.83 20.75
CA ALA A 823 22.14 -75.95 20.16
C ALA A 823 22.21 -77.15 21.12
N ARG A 824 21.06 -77.69 21.54
CA ARG A 824 20.96 -79.10 21.91
C ARG A 824 19.82 -79.76 21.14
N ARG A 825 20.23 -80.79 20.40
CA ARG A 825 19.43 -81.66 19.54
C ARG A 825 18.50 -82.55 20.38
N ARG A 826 17.36 -82.83 19.75
CA ARG A 826 16.56 -84.07 19.75
C ARG A 826 16.23 -84.70 21.10
N LYS A 827 14.97 -84.46 21.45
CA LYS A 827 14.11 -85.25 22.32
C LYS A 827 13.92 -86.69 21.80
N PRO A 828 13.38 -87.58 22.64
CA PRO A 828 11.97 -87.93 22.43
C PRO A 828 11.02 -87.04 23.24
#